data_AF-A0A9P7CXL8-F1
#
_entry.id   AF-A0A9P7CXL8-F1
#
_cell.length_a   1.000
_cell.length_b   1.000
_cell.length_c   1.000
_cell.angle_alpha   90.00
_cell.angle_beta   90.00
_cell.angle_gamma   90.00
#
_symmetry.space_group_name_H-M   'P 1'
#
loop_
_entity.id
_entity.type
_entity.pdbx_description
1 polymer ?
#
loop_
_entity_poly.entity_id
_entity_poly.type
_entity_poly.pdbx_seq_one_letter_code
_entity_poly.pdbx_strand_id
1 'polypeptide(L)'
;MAGNPVDPLQTLSAALAVPADSKEQADILATLRESLETHPNPIPILCTTLIKTVSSAGDSLLKRWVLDLLHYAISRSNLSNEVRTQLASQSVETLAALLHDSNARTVKVSIQCLTTVYPLLFRSLCANRTLRQQWDVLSQCKARILEFIWSPTASTGVKVSAIKFMQRVIIVQTRGISDPRLQNKNDPNISNVPADHPFLPGPTLEAEGMKLLESVITMLYTNQNPELLSAILHSWSNLVKQRPALVQLVVSSLSSWTPAALSGLPAPSVKSVEKAVRILLIHISRGPHGSSFGAQINEALSLQAARMERASAEEKARKAAVAASATEATKKRPSSAPAEHPSDAKRMKVDVDIAGNASAAFLASFDFTTLPISLITDLIVANLQAFTEPALLELVQIYRQSRGLVPSPPVSRTPQPARPTPEATPTPGPSAEPVVKDEPVDPLQMDIDEEEMEYEPDRLNMELSGAGTIAEEEMIPADLPEALTLDLIDFTLLGPKELTDVERNALMRGSVGRIWDGAEELKVDSVVPSQWPGASPTDMWMLLIVRMVTRVAHVDGDQSPAPEDGGDAETKVDFYSRQDNLRQTLCDYIMADFPSRLHLVTTWMNEEWYNDRIRMADDPHWRPNYESWLNQVVSTYQTVLEGKPEGKHDGKDKAFARFLLDLPSVPPDVLGLLRDLSVDPDKMHVGFTSLREFVLERPSLRAEALQVLLELTTHPDPVTRRAAINTVRRWVPGIEPMDSMIRDFALQILRRLQKRPPKEEAPKVIDEQASASDENMEDGQLPSEDLLQTPYLLDEIELPARKAHVLQHVELLFALSVKIPEFLDEIFTAYGQMELTVQEAIQDLITALIKSLGSSNGKLLTLMRTCPPGSESLALRVLTIFTEHGRPSAQLVALVKGLISDRDLDARFLIPIIAEMDKPDILKYLPRIVSILNGQQEPKNLVRSVFSSVVTTPPQTFGSVSSNLPRVRQSELLTPAELMVLLHEAEKEIGLKSAIEAIGVCFSMTDVFRSEILAVVMQQIVDEPVLPVLFLRTVIQAVTTYRTLVGFVSTTLLSRLITKKIWQNPHLWEGFIRCAKVIAPASFGALLQLPKEQLRELVDKQPSLKSGLREYVTKRAGNKARVAGFLDIFGEDDDASLVSPATPDVVMASAPA
;
A
#
# COMPACT_ATOMS: atom_id res chain seq x y z
N MET A 1 27.49 -1.00 -11.86
CA MET A 1 28.69 -1.21 -11.02
C MET A 1 28.78 -2.67 -10.63
N ALA A 2 29.63 -3.47 -11.27
CA ALA A 2 29.93 -4.83 -10.82
C ALA A 2 31.16 -4.78 -9.91
N GLY A 3 30.95 -4.85 -8.60
CA GLY A 3 32.05 -4.85 -7.62
C GLY A 3 32.80 -6.18 -7.60
N ASN A 4 34.08 -6.16 -7.21
CA ASN A 4 34.86 -7.37 -7.00
C ASN A 4 34.18 -8.33 -6.00
N PRO A 5 34.33 -9.66 -6.17
CA PRO A 5 33.80 -10.63 -5.21
C PRO A 5 34.41 -10.38 -3.82
N VAL A 6 33.54 -10.08 -2.86
CA VAL A 6 33.91 -9.85 -1.46
C VAL A 6 34.44 -11.15 -0.86
N ASP A 7 35.62 -11.13 -0.23
CA ASP A 7 36.17 -12.31 0.45
C ASP A 7 35.27 -12.66 1.66
N PRO A 8 34.55 -13.80 1.63
CA PRO A 8 33.58 -14.12 2.66
C PRO A 8 34.22 -14.48 3.99
N LEU A 9 35.51 -14.87 4.01
CA LEU A 9 36.24 -15.15 5.24
C LEU A 9 36.70 -13.85 5.92
N GLN A 10 37.14 -12.85 5.14
CA GLN A 10 37.49 -11.53 5.67
C GLN A 10 36.27 -10.82 6.24
N THR A 11 35.14 -10.82 5.52
CA THR A 11 33.89 -10.18 6.00
C THR A 11 33.29 -10.91 7.20
N LEU A 12 33.38 -12.24 7.26
CA LEU A 12 33.02 -13.00 8.46
C LEU A 12 33.94 -12.66 9.64
N SER A 13 35.25 -12.53 9.41
CA SER A 13 36.20 -12.12 10.45
C SER A 13 35.93 -10.70 10.95
N ALA A 14 35.51 -9.78 10.07
CA ALA A 14 35.07 -8.43 10.47
C ALA A 14 33.80 -8.48 11.34
N ALA A 15 32.79 -9.26 10.93
CA ALA A 15 31.57 -9.45 11.73
C ALA A 15 31.83 -10.06 13.11
N LEU A 16 32.87 -10.90 13.25
CA LEU A 16 33.27 -11.51 14.53
C LEU A 16 34.17 -10.62 15.39
N ALA A 17 34.83 -9.61 14.81
CA ALA A 17 35.64 -8.62 15.54
C ALA A 17 34.79 -7.48 16.14
N VAL A 18 33.63 -7.20 15.53
CA VAL A 18 32.64 -6.22 15.99
C VAL A 18 31.82 -6.79 17.18
N PRO A 19 31.38 -5.97 18.16
CA PRO A 19 30.64 -6.45 19.32
C PRO A 19 29.41 -7.30 18.96
N ALA A 20 29.23 -8.41 19.68
CA ALA A 20 28.13 -9.34 19.48
C ALA A 20 26.76 -8.68 19.64
N ASP A 21 25.80 -9.09 18.81
CA ASP A 21 24.42 -8.60 18.77
C ASP A 21 24.27 -7.08 18.50
N SER A 22 25.34 -6.40 18.09
CA SER A 22 25.31 -5.00 17.66
C SER A 22 24.68 -4.81 16.27
N LYS A 23 24.26 -3.56 15.97
CA LYS A 23 23.77 -3.20 14.63
C LYS A 23 24.86 -3.36 13.56
N GLU A 24 26.10 -2.99 13.88
CA GLU A 24 27.24 -3.13 12.96
C GLU A 24 27.48 -4.61 12.58
N GLN A 25 27.41 -5.53 13.55
CA GLN A 25 27.47 -6.96 13.27
C GLN A 25 26.27 -7.44 12.41
N ALA A 26 25.08 -6.89 12.64
CA ALA A 26 23.89 -7.20 11.85
C ALA A 26 24.05 -6.77 10.38
N ASP A 27 24.52 -5.54 10.16
CA ASP A 27 24.68 -4.93 8.83
C ASP A 27 25.78 -5.68 8.04
N ILE A 28 26.95 -5.98 8.64
CA ILE A 28 28.03 -6.75 7.98
C ILE A 28 27.58 -8.18 7.63
N LEU A 29 26.85 -8.85 8.53
CA LEU A 29 26.31 -10.20 8.25
C LEU A 29 25.20 -10.19 7.19
N ALA A 30 24.48 -9.08 7.01
CA ALA A 30 23.52 -8.92 5.91
C ALA A 30 24.26 -8.82 4.56
N THR A 31 25.28 -7.96 4.44
CA THR A 31 26.10 -7.85 3.22
C THR A 31 26.82 -9.16 2.87
N LEU A 32 27.37 -9.86 3.87
CA LEU A 32 27.96 -11.19 3.67
C LEU A 32 26.94 -12.20 3.15
N ARG A 33 25.69 -12.15 3.65
CA ARG A 33 24.62 -13.04 3.18
C ARG A 33 24.29 -12.78 1.72
N GLU A 34 24.15 -11.52 1.31
CA GLU A 34 23.86 -11.14 -0.07
C GLU A 34 24.98 -11.61 -1.04
N SER A 35 26.24 -11.44 -0.64
CA SER A 35 27.40 -11.96 -1.40
C SER A 35 27.43 -13.50 -1.48
N LEU A 36 26.88 -14.21 -0.49
CA LEU A 36 26.81 -15.68 -0.50
C LEU A 36 25.59 -16.20 -1.27
N GLU A 37 24.43 -15.54 -1.22
CA GLU A 37 23.26 -15.94 -2.01
C GLU A 37 23.43 -15.63 -3.51
N THR A 38 24.32 -14.70 -3.88
CA THR A 38 24.79 -14.49 -5.26
C THR A 38 25.90 -15.46 -5.68
N HIS A 39 26.84 -15.79 -4.78
CA HIS A 39 27.93 -16.74 -5.03
C HIS A 39 27.92 -17.91 -4.02
N PRO A 40 27.09 -18.96 -4.22
CA PRO A 40 26.82 -19.97 -3.20
C PRO A 40 27.94 -21.02 -2.98
N ASN A 41 28.98 -21.04 -3.80
CA ASN A 41 30.07 -22.04 -3.72
C ASN A 41 30.84 -22.09 -2.38
N PRO A 42 31.07 -20.99 -1.64
CA PRO A 42 31.71 -21.04 -0.31
C PRO A 42 30.79 -21.53 0.81
N ILE A 43 29.46 -21.50 0.61
CA ILE A 43 28.47 -21.79 1.67
C ILE A 43 28.68 -23.16 2.34
N PRO A 44 28.98 -24.28 1.63
CA PRO A 44 29.23 -25.56 2.29
C PRO A 44 30.40 -25.51 3.28
N ILE A 45 31.48 -24.79 2.96
CA ILE A 45 32.68 -24.68 3.82
C ILE A 45 32.36 -23.84 5.07
N LEU A 46 31.65 -22.73 4.89
CA LEU A 46 31.22 -21.86 5.99
C LEU A 46 30.20 -22.56 6.89
N CYS A 47 29.19 -23.22 6.33
CA CYS A 47 28.18 -23.93 7.12
C CYS A 47 28.77 -25.12 7.89
N THR A 48 29.67 -25.91 7.30
CA THR A 48 30.24 -27.11 7.96
C THR A 48 31.23 -26.77 9.08
N THR A 49 31.89 -25.61 9.00
CA THR A 49 32.72 -25.07 10.09
C THR A 49 31.88 -24.39 11.17
N LEU A 50 30.95 -23.49 10.79
CA LEU A 50 30.17 -22.69 11.74
C LEU A 50 29.05 -23.46 12.46
N ILE A 51 28.40 -24.45 11.83
CA ILE A 51 27.24 -25.11 12.46
C ILE A 51 27.59 -25.73 13.83
N LYS A 52 28.82 -26.23 13.98
CA LYS A 52 29.29 -26.87 15.22
C LYS A 52 29.34 -25.90 16.41
N THR A 53 29.53 -24.59 16.19
CA THR A 53 29.56 -23.58 17.26
C THR A 53 28.16 -23.18 17.74
N VAL A 54 27.10 -23.55 17.01
CA VAL A 54 25.72 -23.13 17.28
C VAL A 54 24.99 -24.00 18.31
N SER A 55 25.38 -25.27 18.41
CA SER A 55 24.71 -26.30 19.23
C SER A 55 24.56 -25.91 20.71
N SER A 56 25.64 -25.40 21.31
CA SER A 56 25.71 -24.98 22.72
C SER A 56 25.68 -23.45 22.93
N ALA A 57 25.53 -22.67 21.86
CA ALA A 57 25.50 -21.21 21.95
C ALA A 57 24.14 -20.67 22.43
N GLY A 58 24.18 -19.58 23.21
CA GLY A 58 22.99 -18.79 23.53
C GLY A 58 22.35 -18.15 22.29
N ASP A 59 21.11 -17.70 22.41
CA ASP A 59 20.38 -17.08 21.30
C ASP A 59 20.97 -15.71 20.92
N SER A 60 21.74 -15.70 19.82
CA SER A 60 22.46 -14.54 19.29
C SER A 60 22.20 -14.35 17.80
N LEU A 61 22.53 -13.17 17.29
CA LEU A 61 22.42 -12.79 15.88
C LEU A 61 23.24 -13.74 14.99
N LEU A 62 24.47 -14.08 15.40
CA LEU A 62 25.30 -15.07 14.71
C LEU A 62 24.64 -16.47 14.69
N LYS A 63 24.10 -16.95 15.81
CA LYS A 63 23.38 -18.24 15.87
C LYS A 63 22.20 -18.29 14.89
N ARG A 64 21.40 -17.21 14.86
CA ARG A 64 20.26 -17.08 13.94
C ARG A 64 20.74 -17.02 12.48
N TRP A 65 21.79 -16.24 12.19
CA TRP A 65 22.36 -16.10 10.85
C TRP A 65 22.90 -17.42 10.29
N VAL A 66 23.69 -18.18 11.07
CA VAL A 66 24.25 -19.47 10.64
C VAL A 66 23.13 -20.47 10.33
N LEU A 67 22.05 -20.51 11.13
CA LEU A 67 20.90 -21.39 10.89
C LEU A 67 20.08 -20.96 9.68
N ASP A 68 19.83 -19.66 9.50
CA ASP A 68 19.11 -19.15 8.33
C ASP A 68 19.96 -19.25 7.04
N LEU A 69 21.29 -19.32 7.14
CA LEU A 69 22.21 -19.64 6.03
C LEU A 69 22.22 -21.14 5.72
N LEU A 70 22.31 -22.02 6.73
CA LEU A 70 22.21 -23.48 6.55
C LEU A 70 20.87 -23.86 5.92
N HIS A 71 19.78 -23.22 6.35
CA HIS A 71 18.45 -23.41 5.77
C HIS A 71 18.40 -23.00 4.29
N TYR A 72 19.02 -21.86 3.92
CA TYR A 72 19.17 -21.49 2.50
C TYR A 72 20.00 -22.54 1.74
N ALA A 73 21.15 -22.93 2.28
CA ALA A 73 22.09 -23.87 1.67
C ALA A 73 21.43 -25.21 1.31
N ILE A 74 20.69 -25.80 2.25
CA ILE A 74 20.06 -27.11 2.06
C ILE A 74 18.73 -26.97 1.28
N SER A 75 17.88 -25.99 1.60
CA SER A 75 16.49 -25.95 1.12
C SER A 75 16.20 -25.01 -0.07
N ARG A 76 17.10 -24.07 -0.41
CA ARG A 76 16.83 -23.02 -1.43
C ARG A 76 17.93 -22.81 -2.46
N SER A 77 19.19 -23.09 -2.14
CA SER A 77 20.32 -22.88 -3.04
C SER A 77 20.24 -23.76 -4.30
N ASN A 78 20.99 -23.36 -5.34
CA ASN A 78 21.22 -24.13 -6.56
C ASN A 78 22.32 -25.21 -6.42
N LEU A 79 22.80 -25.49 -5.20
CA LEU A 79 23.85 -26.49 -4.95
C LEU A 79 23.42 -27.90 -5.39
N SER A 80 24.37 -28.70 -5.87
CA SER A 80 24.10 -30.05 -6.36
C SER A 80 23.50 -30.96 -5.28
N ASN A 81 22.75 -31.99 -5.69
CA ASN A 81 22.16 -32.95 -4.76
C ASN A 81 23.20 -33.67 -3.90
N GLU A 82 24.43 -33.83 -4.39
CA GLU A 82 25.55 -34.44 -3.67
C GLU A 82 26.08 -33.51 -2.58
N VAL A 83 26.42 -32.26 -2.92
CA VAL A 83 26.87 -31.25 -1.94
C VAL A 83 25.81 -31.03 -0.85
N ARG A 84 24.53 -30.98 -1.22
CA ARG A 84 23.43 -30.88 -0.24
C ARG A 84 23.27 -32.14 0.61
N THR A 85 23.53 -33.34 0.07
CA THR A 85 23.52 -34.59 0.84
C THR A 85 24.71 -34.64 1.83
N GLN A 86 25.89 -34.17 1.42
CA GLN A 86 27.08 -34.07 2.28
C GLN A 86 26.87 -33.06 3.42
N LEU A 87 26.36 -31.87 3.11
CA LEU A 87 26.03 -30.83 4.10
C LEU A 87 24.94 -31.30 5.08
N ALA A 88 23.94 -32.03 4.59
CA ALA A 88 22.92 -32.67 5.42
C ALA A 88 23.53 -33.72 6.38
N SER A 89 24.45 -34.57 5.90
CA SER A 89 25.10 -35.61 6.70
C SER A 89 25.98 -35.02 7.81
N GLN A 90 26.67 -33.91 7.54
CA GLN A 90 27.53 -33.23 8.51
C GLN A 90 26.80 -32.31 9.50
N SER A 91 25.52 -32.01 9.28
CA SER A 91 24.72 -31.13 10.14
C SER A 91 23.63 -31.83 10.95
N VAL A 92 23.25 -33.08 10.62
CA VAL A 92 22.10 -33.78 11.23
C VAL A 92 22.21 -33.91 12.76
N GLU A 93 23.39 -34.18 13.32
CA GLU A 93 23.62 -34.30 14.76
C GLU A 93 23.44 -32.96 15.49
N THR A 94 23.88 -31.85 14.89
CA THR A 94 23.66 -30.51 15.45
C THR A 94 22.20 -30.10 15.34
N LEU A 95 21.54 -30.40 14.21
CA LEU A 95 20.12 -30.16 14.03
C LEU A 95 19.27 -30.97 15.04
N ALA A 96 19.71 -32.19 15.40
CA ALA A 96 19.09 -32.99 16.45
C ALA A 96 19.15 -32.30 17.82
N ALA A 97 20.33 -31.83 18.23
CA ALA A 97 20.49 -31.09 19.50
C ALA A 97 19.61 -29.82 19.55
N LEU A 98 19.50 -29.11 18.43
CA LEU A 98 18.70 -27.88 18.31
C LEU A 98 17.18 -28.10 18.33
N LEU A 99 16.67 -29.34 18.25
CA LEU A 99 15.27 -29.68 18.55
C LEU A 99 14.93 -29.61 20.05
N HIS A 100 15.94 -29.46 20.92
CA HIS A 100 15.79 -29.30 22.36
C HIS A 100 16.12 -27.87 22.84
N ASP A 101 16.34 -26.93 21.92
CA ASP A 101 16.60 -25.51 22.25
C ASP A 101 15.35 -24.85 22.85
N SER A 102 15.56 -23.99 23.85
CA SER A 102 14.54 -23.14 24.47
C SER A 102 13.84 -22.18 23.50
N ASN A 103 14.51 -21.73 22.44
CA ASN A 103 13.96 -20.77 21.49
C ASN A 103 13.15 -21.49 20.38
N ALA A 104 11.84 -21.24 20.36
CA ALA A 104 10.94 -21.76 19.34
C ALA A 104 11.30 -21.36 17.90
N ARG A 105 12.04 -20.26 17.65
CA ARG A 105 12.61 -19.93 16.33
C ARG A 105 13.68 -20.94 15.94
N THR A 106 14.62 -21.24 16.84
CA THR A 106 15.70 -22.21 16.61
C THR A 106 15.13 -23.59 16.29
N VAL A 107 14.18 -24.07 17.10
CA VAL A 107 13.48 -25.34 16.87
C VAL A 107 12.76 -25.32 15.51
N LYS A 108 12.03 -24.25 15.19
CA LYS A 108 11.31 -24.11 13.91
C LYS A 108 12.24 -24.18 12.70
N VAL A 109 13.34 -23.43 12.69
CA VAL A 109 14.30 -23.44 11.56
C VAL A 109 15.01 -24.79 11.46
N SER A 110 15.29 -25.45 12.60
CA SER A 110 15.87 -26.79 12.62
C SER A 110 14.93 -27.84 12.00
N ILE A 111 13.62 -27.78 12.29
CA ILE A 111 12.60 -28.61 11.63
C ILE A 111 12.53 -28.34 10.11
N GLN A 112 12.63 -27.08 9.71
CA GLN A 112 12.62 -26.70 8.29
C GLN A 112 13.86 -27.21 7.53
N CYS A 113 15.03 -27.21 8.16
CA CYS A 113 16.23 -27.88 7.63
C CYS A 113 16.01 -29.41 7.58
N LEU A 114 15.55 -30.01 8.68
CA LEU A 114 15.35 -31.46 8.79
C LEU A 114 14.32 -32.02 7.79
N THR A 115 13.36 -31.20 7.36
CA THR A 115 12.40 -31.52 6.28
C THR A 115 13.09 -31.81 4.93
N THR A 116 14.22 -31.16 4.65
CA THR A 116 15.01 -31.38 3.44
C THR A 116 16.15 -32.38 3.66
N VAL A 117 16.73 -32.42 4.86
CA VAL A 117 17.75 -33.43 5.26
C VAL A 117 17.19 -34.85 5.20
N TYR A 118 15.98 -35.09 5.70
CA TYR A 118 15.38 -36.44 5.76
C TYR A 118 15.36 -37.18 4.40
N PRO A 119 14.79 -36.62 3.31
CA PRO A 119 14.82 -37.29 1.99
C PRO A 119 16.24 -37.44 1.44
N LEU A 120 17.13 -36.45 1.63
CA LEU A 120 18.52 -36.51 1.14
C LEU A 120 19.32 -37.64 1.80
N LEU A 121 19.22 -37.76 3.13
CA LEU A 121 19.88 -38.81 3.89
C LEU A 121 19.22 -40.16 3.70
N PHE A 122 17.89 -40.27 3.64
CA PHE A 122 17.22 -41.53 3.34
C PHE A 122 17.71 -42.12 2.01
N ARG A 123 17.79 -41.31 0.95
CA ARG A 123 18.35 -41.71 -0.35
C ARG A 123 19.78 -42.23 -0.23
N SER A 124 20.63 -41.55 0.56
CA SER A 124 22.02 -41.97 0.79
C SER A 124 22.11 -43.27 1.58
N LEU A 125 21.29 -43.42 2.61
CA LEU A 125 21.27 -44.59 3.51
C LEU A 125 20.76 -45.86 2.81
N CYS A 126 19.86 -45.74 1.83
CA CYS A 126 19.43 -46.88 1.00
C CYS A 126 20.59 -47.51 0.20
N ALA A 127 21.59 -46.71 -0.20
CA ALA A 127 22.80 -47.19 -0.87
C ALA A 127 23.92 -47.55 0.13
N ASN A 128 24.05 -46.79 1.22
CA ASN A 128 25.17 -46.90 2.16
C ASN A 128 24.84 -47.78 3.38
N ARG A 129 24.98 -49.10 3.19
CA ARG A 129 24.68 -50.18 4.16
C ARG A 129 25.45 -50.12 5.50
N THR A 130 26.35 -49.16 5.70
CA THR A 130 27.22 -49.03 6.90
C THR A 130 26.81 -47.91 7.87
N LEU A 131 26.08 -46.89 7.43
CA LEU A 131 25.88 -45.63 8.18
C LEU A 131 24.76 -45.68 9.24
N ARG A 132 24.69 -46.77 10.02
CA ARG A 132 23.60 -47.02 10.97
C ARG A 132 23.39 -45.89 11.99
N GLN A 133 24.47 -45.33 12.55
CA GLN A 133 24.37 -44.24 13.54
C GLN A 133 23.64 -43.01 12.99
N GLN A 134 23.84 -42.66 11.70
CA GLN A 134 23.14 -41.54 11.08
C GLN A 134 21.63 -41.83 10.90
N TRP A 135 21.27 -43.09 10.65
CA TRP A 135 19.87 -43.52 10.63
C TRP A 135 19.21 -43.49 12.02
N ASP A 136 19.92 -43.93 13.05
CA ASP A 136 19.42 -43.93 14.43
C ASP A 136 19.17 -42.47 14.90
N VAL A 137 20.09 -41.54 14.62
CA VAL A 137 19.90 -40.09 14.87
C VAL A 137 18.76 -39.51 14.02
N LEU A 138 18.66 -39.85 12.73
CA LEU A 138 17.58 -39.37 11.86
C LEU A 138 16.20 -39.87 12.32
N SER A 139 16.14 -41.09 12.87
CA SER A 139 14.93 -41.67 13.45
C SER A 139 14.54 -40.99 14.77
N GLN A 140 15.50 -40.63 15.63
CA GLN A 140 15.26 -39.82 16.83
C GLN A 140 14.72 -38.43 16.45
N CYS A 141 15.32 -37.76 15.47
CA CYS A 141 14.81 -36.51 14.91
C CYS A 141 13.37 -36.67 14.40
N LYS A 142 13.07 -37.72 13.62
CA LYS A 142 11.72 -37.98 13.13
C LYS A 142 10.71 -38.11 14.28
N ALA A 143 10.99 -38.97 15.26
CA ALA A 143 10.11 -39.14 16.41
C ALA A 143 9.88 -37.82 17.17
N ARG A 144 10.96 -37.10 17.47
CA ARG A 144 10.91 -35.81 18.21
C ARG A 144 10.14 -34.72 17.45
N ILE A 145 10.23 -34.67 16.12
CA ILE A 145 9.46 -33.69 15.35
C ILE A 145 7.98 -34.05 15.32
N LEU A 146 7.64 -35.34 15.24
CA LEU A 146 6.25 -35.81 15.28
C LEU A 146 5.59 -35.51 16.63
N GLU A 147 6.29 -35.67 17.76
CA GLU A 147 5.80 -35.28 19.10
C GLU A 147 5.29 -33.83 19.17
N PHE A 148 5.93 -32.89 18.47
CA PHE A 148 5.51 -31.48 18.49
C PHE A 148 4.12 -31.24 17.89
N ILE A 149 3.63 -32.14 17.03
CA ILE A 149 2.31 -32.01 16.38
C ILE A 149 1.20 -32.12 17.43
N TRP A 150 1.25 -33.17 18.25
CA TRP A 150 0.24 -33.47 19.28
C TRP A 150 0.52 -32.81 20.63
N SER A 151 1.75 -32.33 20.88
CA SER A 151 2.10 -31.62 22.12
C SER A 151 1.19 -30.40 22.36
N PRO A 152 0.53 -30.28 23.53
CA PRO A 152 -0.30 -29.11 23.82
C PRO A 152 0.53 -27.82 23.99
N THR A 153 1.79 -27.93 24.42
CA THR A 153 2.66 -26.77 24.71
C THR A 153 3.43 -26.24 23.50
N ALA A 154 3.48 -26.98 22.39
CA ALA A 154 4.18 -26.54 21.17
C ALA A 154 3.40 -25.45 20.41
N SER A 155 4.11 -24.38 20.00
CA SER A 155 3.53 -23.22 19.31
C SER A 155 3.08 -23.55 17.89
N THR A 156 2.09 -22.81 17.37
CA THR A 156 1.51 -23.05 16.04
C THR A 156 2.56 -23.02 14.92
N GLY A 157 3.53 -22.10 15.00
CA GLY A 157 4.62 -22.01 14.01
C GLY A 157 5.57 -23.21 14.00
N VAL A 158 5.75 -23.89 15.14
CA VAL A 158 6.47 -25.17 15.24
C VAL A 158 5.59 -26.30 14.70
N LYS A 159 4.31 -26.36 15.09
CA LYS A 159 3.33 -27.37 14.61
C LYS A 159 3.16 -27.36 13.08
N VAL A 160 3.00 -26.19 12.45
CA VAL A 160 2.94 -26.06 10.98
C VAL A 160 4.22 -26.61 10.32
N SER A 161 5.38 -26.37 10.92
CA SER A 161 6.66 -26.86 10.39
C SER A 161 6.80 -28.38 10.57
N ALA A 162 6.33 -28.93 11.70
CA ALA A 162 6.28 -30.36 11.96
C ALA A 162 5.28 -31.10 11.04
N ILE A 163 4.13 -30.49 10.71
CA ILE A 163 3.20 -31.00 9.69
C ILE A 163 3.88 -31.05 8.31
N LYS A 164 4.68 -30.03 7.95
CA LYS A 164 5.42 -30.02 6.68
C LYS A 164 6.54 -31.08 6.65
N PHE A 165 7.21 -31.33 7.78
CA PHE A 165 8.15 -32.45 7.94
C PHE A 165 7.43 -33.80 7.76
N MET A 166 6.33 -34.03 8.47
CA MET A 166 5.53 -35.25 8.39
C MET A 166 5.02 -35.52 6.97
N GLN A 167 4.57 -34.50 6.23
CA GLN A 167 4.19 -34.66 4.83
C GLN A 167 5.36 -35.17 3.96
N ARG A 168 6.60 -34.74 4.23
CA ARG A 168 7.77 -35.26 3.51
C ARG A 168 8.17 -36.66 3.97
N VAL A 169 7.97 -37.01 5.24
CA VAL A 169 8.13 -38.38 5.77
C VAL A 169 7.15 -39.34 5.10
N ILE A 170 5.85 -39.02 5.05
CA ILE A 170 4.82 -39.83 4.38
C ILE A 170 5.19 -40.09 2.92
N ILE A 171 5.63 -39.06 2.19
CA ILE A 171 6.09 -39.20 0.79
C ILE A 171 7.28 -40.16 0.70
N VAL A 172 8.31 -40.01 1.54
CA VAL A 172 9.50 -40.89 1.50
C VAL A 172 9.16 -42.34 1.90
N GLN A 173 8.19 -42.53 2.78
CA GLN A 173 7.79 -43.85 3.30
C GLN A 173 6.71 -44.57 2.49
N THR A 174 6.17 -43.95 1.43
CA THR A 174 5.18 -44.58 0.53
C THR A 174 5.78 -44.86 -0.85
N ARG A 175 5.24 -45.85 -1.56
CA ARG A 175 5.72 -46.27 -2.90
C ARG A 175 5.54 -45.18 -3.93
N GLY A 176 6.57 -44.97 -4.75
CA GLY A 176 6.53 -44.03 -5.88
C GLY A 176 5.62 -44.49 -7.03
N ILE A 177 5.80 -43.87 -8.20
CA ILE A 177 5.13 -44.28 -9.43
C ILE A 177 5.68 -45.66 -9.87
N SER A 178 4.81 -46.64 -10.12
CA SER A 178 5.24 -47.99 -10.48
C SER A 178 5.93 -48.08 -11.84
N ASP A 179 5.50 -47.27 -12.83
CA ASP A 179 6.09 -47.22 -14.18
C ASP A 179 7.52 -46.65 -14.15
N PRO A 180 8.56 -47.43 -14.50
CA PRO A 180 9.95 -46.97 -14.54
C PRO A 180 10.21 -45.79 -15.50
N ARG A 181 9.36 -45.59 -16.52
CA ARG A 181 9.48 -44.49 -17.49
C ARG A 181 9.09 -43.14 -16.89
N LEU A 182 8.19 -43.16 -15.90
CA LEU A 182 7.65 -41.98 -15.21
C LEU A 182 8.32 -41.71 -13.85
N GLN A 183 9.23 -42.58 -13.41
CA GLN A 183 9.96 -42.42 -12.15
C GLN A 183 11.00 -41.29 -12.20
N ASN A 184 10.85 -40.31 -11.31
CA ASN A 184 11.88 -39.30 -11.07
C ASN A 184 13.03 -39.92 -10.26
N LYS A 185 14.20 -40.10 -10.90
CA LYS A 185 15.44 -40.64 -10.29
C LYS A 185 15.93 -39.87 -9.04
N ASN A 186 15.42 -38.66 -8.80
CA ASN A 186 15.73 -37.85 -7.61
C ASN A 186 14.65 -37.89 -6.50
N ASP A 187 13.57 -38.66 -6.63
CA ASP A 187 12.56 -38.79 -5.56
C ASP A 187 12.78 -40.03 -4.67
N PRO A 188 13.26 -39.86 -3.43
CA PRO A 188 13.35 -40.95 -2.47
C PRO A 188 11.96 -41.42 -2.05
N ASN A 189 11.73 -42.72 -2.18
CA ASN A 189 10.50 -43.42 -1.87
C ASN A 189 10.84 -44.82 -1.33
N ILE A 190 9.86 -45.53 -0.75
CA ILE A 190 10.17 -46.77 -0.02
C ILE A 190 10.69 -47.91 -0.91
N SER A 191 10.35 -47.91 -2.21
CA SER A 191 10.83 -48.89 -3.19
C SER A 191 12.35 -48.79 -3.45
N ASN A 192 13.02 -47.75 -2.96
CA ASN A 192 14.48 -47.61 -3.05
C ASN A 192 15.23 -48.41 -1.96
N VAL A 193 14.54 -49.00 -0.97
CA VAL A 193 15.15 -49.77 0.12
C VAL A 193 15.36 -51.23 -0.32
N PRO A 194 16.60 -51.76 -0.34
CA PRO A 194 16.85 -53.17 -0.62
C PRO A 194 16.18 -54.09 0.42
N ALA A 195 15.64 -55.23 -0.02
CA ALA A 195 14.96 -56.18 0.87
C ALA A 195 15.89 -56.78 1.96
N ASP A 196 17.21 -56.78 1.72
CA ASP A 196 18.25 -57.27 2.62
C ASP A 196 18.97 -56.15 3.41
N HIS A 197 18.38 -54.95 3.49
CA HIS A 197 19.07 -53.79 4.07
C HIS A 197 19.27 -53.92 5.61
N PRO A 198 20.51 -53.85 6.13
CA PRO A 198 20.85 -54.32 7.49
C PRO A 198 20.29 -53.48 8.66
N PHE A 199 19.70 -52.31 8.40
CA PHE A 199 19.08 -51.46 9.43
C PHE A 199 17.89 -50.61 8.96
N LEU A 200 17.41 -50.77 7.71
CA LEU A 200 16.23 -50.05 7.20
C LEU A 200 15.07 -51.03 7.02
N PRO A 201 14.16 -51.16 8.00
CA PRO A 201 13.10 -52.16 7.97
C PRO A 201 11.93 -51.70 7.09
N GLY A 202 12.11 -51.80 5.75
CA GLY A 202 11.21 -51.29 4.72
C GLY A 202 9.70 -51.45 5.01
N PRO A 203 9.18 -52.67 5.25
CA PRO A 203 7.75 -52.89 5.52
C PRO A 203 7.21 -52.14 6.75
N THR A 204 8.02 -51.99 7.81
CA THR A 204 7.58 -51.23 9.00
C THR A 204 7.62 -49.72 8.77
N LEU A 205 8.50 -49.23 7.90
CA LEU A 205 8.54 -47.83 7.48
C LEU A 205 7.36 -47.51 6.55
N GLU A 206 6.95 -48.45 5.70
CA GLU A 206 5.71 -48.33 4.90
C GLU A 206 4.46 -48.25 5.79
N ALA A 207 4.35 -49.16 6.77
CA ALA A 207 3.26 -49.13 7.75
C ALA A 207 3.24 -47.84 8.59
N GLU A 208 4.40 -47.30 8.98
CA GLU A 208 4.52 -46.00 9.65
C GLU A 208 4.03 -44.85 8.74
N GLY A 209 4.44 -44.84 7.47
CA GLY A 209 4.03 -43.83 6.48
C GLY A 209 2.51 -43.80 6.27
N MET A 210 1.87 -44.97 6.19
CA MET A 210 0.41 -45.09 6.10
C MET A 210 -0.30 -44.64 7.38
N LYS A 211 0.20 -45.03 8.56
CA LYS A 211 -0.35 -44.58 9.85
C LYS A 211 -0.21 -43.07 10.08
N LEU A 212 0.85 -42.46 9.56
CA LEU A 212 1.01 -41.00 9.54
C LEU A 212 0.01 -40.34 8.58
N LEU A 213 -0.28 -40.94 7.43
CA LEU A 213 -1.31 -40.44 6.50
C LEU A 213 -2.71 -40.51 7.14
N GLU A 214 -3.07 -41.63 7.76
CA GLU A 214 -4.29 -41.77 8.57
C GLU A 214 -4.38 -40.67 9.63
N SER A 215 -3.30 -40.44 10.39
CA SER A 215 -3.24 -39.40 11.43
C SER A 215 -3.47 -37.99 10.89
N VAL A 216 -2.98 -37.69 9.69
CA VAL A 216 -3.22 -36.40 9.00
C VAL A 216 -4.67 -36.28 8.54
N ILE A 217 -5.26 -37.35 8.04
CA ILE A 217 -6.69 -37.41 7.68
C ILE A 217 -7.54 -37.22 8.95
N THR A 218 -7.25 -37.92 10.05
CA THR A 218 -7.97 -37.71 11.33
C THR A 218 -7.87 -36.27 11.81
N MET A 219 -6.71 -35.62 11.71
CA MET A 219 -6.57 -34.20 12.05
C MET A 219 -7.45 -33.30 11.17
N LEU A 220 -7.68 -33.63 9.89
CA LEU A 220 -8.55 -32.83 9.02
C LEU A 220 -10.01 -32.79 9.53
N TYR A 221 -10.53 -33.87 10.12
CA TYR A 221 -11.89 -33.91 10.68
C TYR A 221 -12.00 -33.45 12.14
N THR A 222 -10.89 -33.39 12.89
CA THR A 222 -10.93 -33.19 14.36
C THR A 222 -10.26 -31.91 14.87
N ASN A 223 -9.33 -31.33 14.10
CA ASN A 223 -8.52 -30.20 14.57
C ASN A 223 -9.25 -28.87 14.36
N GLN A 224 -9.44 -28.10 15.45
CA GLN A 224 -10.14 -26.81 15.42
C GLN A 224 -9.27 -25.65 14.91
N ASN A 225 -7.95 -25.83 14.71
CA ASN A 225 -7.07 -24.74 14.29
C ASN A 225 -7.04 -24.60 12.74
N PRO A 226 -7.56 -23.50 12.16
CA PRO A 226 -7.65 -23.33 10.71
C PRO A 226 -6.29 -23.15 10.03
N GLU A 227 -5.25 -22.70 10.73
CA GLU A 227 -3.88 -22.59 10.19
C GLU A 227 -3.27 -23.99 9.98
N LEU A 228 -3.48 -24.90 10.93
CA LEU A 228 -3.02 -26.28 10.83
C LEU A 228 -3.76 -27.05 9.72
N LEU A 229 -5.09 -26.87 9.62
CA LEU A 229 -5.87 -27.43 8.51
C LEU A 229 -5.43 -26.89 7.14
N SER A 230 -5.21 -25.58 7.04
CA SER A 230 -4.70 -24.98 5.80
C SER A 230 -3.29 -25.48 5.45
N ALA A 231 -2.42 -25.69 6.44
CA ALA A 231 -1.10 -26.26 6.22
C ALA A 231 -1.17 -27.72 5.69
N ILE A 232 -2.07 -28.54 6.26
CA ILE A 232 -2.34 -29.92 5.80
C ILE A 232 -2.80 -29.89 4.33
N LEU A 233 -3.84 -29.13 4.01
CA LEU A 233 -4.46 -29.10 2.68
C LEU A 233 -3.48 -28.61 1.60
N HIS A 234 -2.71 -27.55 1.85
CA HIS A 234 -1.69 -27.11 0.90
C HIS A 234 -0.60 -28.17 0.69
N SER A 235 -0.25 -28.94 1.73
CA SER A 235 0.76 -30.01 1.64
C SER A 235 0.32 -31.20 0.78
N TRP A 236 -0.99 -31.51 0.75
CA TRP A 236 -1.54 -32.63 -0.01
C TRP A 236 -1.42 -32.45 -1.52
N SER A 237 -1.39 -31.21 -2.04
CA SER A 237 -1.19 -30.92 -3.47
C SER A 237 0.05 -31.60 -4.08
N ASN A 238 1.15 -31.68 -3.32
CA ASN A 238 2.38 -32.35 -3.75
C ASN A 238 2.37 -33.86 -3.46
N LEU A 239 1.63 -34.30 -2.44
CA LEU A 239 1.48 -35.72 -2.12
C LEU A 239 0.74 -36.45 -3.26
N VAL A 240 -0.39 -35.89 -3.72
CA VAL A 240 -1.18 -36.46 -4.83
C VAL A 240 -0.35 -36.58 -6.12
N LYS A 241 0.48 -35.57 -6.44
CA LYS A 241 1.37 -35.61 -7.61
C LYS A 241 2.46 -36.68 -7.54
N GLN A 242 3.03 -36.91 -6.35
CA GLN A 242 4.17 -37.81 -6.18
C GLN A 242 3.73 -39.24 -5.87
N ARG A 243 2.52 -39.45 -5.37
CA ARG A 243 1.99 -40.76 -4.92
C ARG A 243 0.58 -41.01 -5.49
N PRO A 244 0.45 -41.34 -6.80
CA PRO A 244 -0.87 -41.51 -7.44
C PRO A 244 -1.77 -42.56 -6.78
N ALA A 245 -1.20 -43.62 -6.22
CA ALA A 245 -1.94 -44.64 -5.46
C ALA A 245 -2.73 -44.07 -4.26
N LEU A 246 -2.36 -42.89 -3.76
CA LEU A 246 -3.05 -42.21 -2.65
C LEU A 246 -4.15 -41.24 -3.11
N VAL A 247 -4.35 -41.03 -4.42
CA VAL A 247 -5.36 -40.07 -4.94
C VAL A 247 -6.75 -40.45 -4.45
N GLN A 248 -7.14 -41.73 -4.54
CA GLN A 248 -8.48 -42.21 -4.14
C GLN A 248 -8.77 -41.92 -2.66
N LEU A 249 -7.80 -42.17 -1.78
CA LEU A 249 -7.92 -41.92 -0.33
C LEU A 249 -7.99 -40.41 -0.01
N VAL A 250 -7.23 -39.58 -0.73
CA VAL A 250 -7.29 -38.12 -0.58
C VAL A 250 -8.62 -37.57 -1.09
N VAL A 251 -9.11 -38.01 -2.26
CA VAL A 251 -10.38 -37.53 -2.82
C VAL A 251 -11.58 -37.97 -1.97
N SER A 252 -11.63 -39.22 -1.50
CA SER A 252 -12.72 -39.69 -0.62
C SER A 252 -12.73 -39.00 0.74
N SER A 253 -11.55 -38.66 1.28
CA SER A 253 -11.44 -37.80 2.47
C SER A 253 -11.98 -36.39 2.19
N LEU A 254 -11.59 -35.76 1.08
CA LEU A 254 -12.01 -34.40 0.74
C LEU A 254 -13.51 -34.30 0.36
N SER A 255 -14.09 -35.34 -0.25
CA SER A 255 -15.50 -35.37 -0.63
C SER A 255 -16.43 -35.57 0.57
N SER A 256 -16.02 -36.35 1.57
CA SER A 256 -16.78 -36.59 2.80
C SER A 256 -16.52 -35.55 3.90
N TRP A 257 -15.48 -34.71 3.77
CA TRP A 257 -15.16 -33.69 4.76
C TRP A 257 -16.19 -32.55 4.80
N THR A 258 -16.50 -32.11 6.02
CA THR A 258 -17.34 -30.93 6.29
C THR A 258 -16.71 -30.08 7.39
N PRO A 259 -16.97 -28.75 7.43
CA PRO A 259 -16.41 -27.84 8.44
C PRO A 259 -17.01 -28.02 9.85
N ALA A 260 -17.58 -29.17 10.20
CA ALA A 260 -18.30 -29.39 11.46
C ALA A 260 -17.43 -29.14 12.71
N ALA A 261 -16.17 -29.57 12.70
CA ALA A 261 -15.21 -29.32 13.79
C ALA A 261 -14.78 -27.84 13.92
N LEU A 262 -15.10 -26.99 12.93
CA LEU A 262 -14.86 -25.54 12.95
C LEU A 262 -16.11 -24.75 13.38
N SER A 263 -17.17 -25.44 13.82
CA SER A 263 -18.37 -24.78 14.37
C SER A 263 -18.03 -23.92 15.58
N GLY A 264 -18.65 -22.73 15.66
CA GLY A 264 -18.35 -21.72 16.68
C GLY A 264 -17.18 -20.77 16.36
N LEU A 265 -16.35 -21.06 15.34
CA LEU A 265 -15.28 -20.15 14.92
C LEU A 265 -15.81 -19.02 14.00
N PRO A 266 -15.08 -17.89 13.89
CA PRO A 266 -15.45 -16.80 12.98
C PRO A 266 -15.63 -17.27 11.54
N ALA A 267 -16.72 -16.84 10.89
CA ALA A 267 -17.06 -17.22 9.52
C ALA A 267 -15.93 -16.99 8.47
N PRO A 268 -15.05 -15.96 8.58
CA PRO A 268 -13.87 -15.85 7.70
C PRO A 268 -12.90 -17.02 7.82
N SER A 269 -12.67 -17.53 9.03
CA SER A 269 -11.77 -18.66 9.29
C SER A 269 -12.30 -19.96 8.70
N VAL A 270 -13.60 -20.23 8.87
CA VAL A 270 -14.28 -21.39 8.27
C VAL A 270 -14.21 -21.33 6.74
N LYS A 271 -14.53 -20.15 6.16
CA LYS A 271 -14.45 -19.92 4.70
C LYS A 271 -13.02 -19.98 4.15
N SER A 272 -11.99 -19.79 4.98
CA SER A 272 -10.60 -19.99 4.56
C SER A 272 -10.30 -21.48 4.33
N VAL A 273 -10.68 -22.35 5.28
CA VAL A 273 -10.44 -23.80 5.16
C VAL A 273 -11.31 -24.42 4.05
N GLU A 274 -12.59 -24.04 3.94
CA GLU A 274 -13.43 -24.51 2.82
C GLU A 274 -12.88 -24.09 1.44
N LYS A 275 -12.28 -22.90 1.33
CA LYS A 275 -11.58 -22.48 0.10
C LYS A 275 -10.32 -23.30 -0.17
N ALA A 276 -9.54 -23.65 0.85
CA ALA A 276 -8.36 -24.51 0.69
C ALA A 276 -8.76 -25.91 0.18
N VAL A 277 -9.85 -26.49 0.70
CA VAL A 277 -10.44 -27.75 0.19
C VAL A 277 -10.88 -27.60 -1.27
N ARG A 278 -11.61 -26.53 -1.62
CA ARG A 278 -12.05 -26.24 -3.00
C ARG A 278 -10.87 -26.12 -3.97
N ILE A 279 -9.82 -25.38 -3.58
CA ILE A 279 -8.60 -25.19 -4.39
C ILE A 279 -7.89 -26.53 -4.60
N LEU A 280 -7.77 -27.36 -3.56
CA LEU A 280 -7.15 -28.68 -3.67
C LEU A 280 -7.95 -29.62 -4.58
N LEU A 281 -9.28 -29.68 -4.43
CA LEU A 281 -10.15 -30.48 -5.31
C LEU A 281 -10.03 -30.08 -6.79
N ILE A 282 -10.05 -28.77 -7.09
CA ILE A 282 -9.84 -28.24 -8.46
C ILE A 282 -8.41 -28.52 -8.95
N HIS A 283 -7.42 -28.58 -8.06
CA HIS A 283 -6.05 -28.96 -8.43
C HIS A 283 -5.94 -30.45 -8.78
N ILE A 284 -6.68 -31.31 -8.08
CA ILE A 284 -6.70 -32.76 -8.34
C ILE A 284 -7.42 -33.04 -9.66
N SER A 285 -8.60 -32.48 -9.92
CA SER A 285 -9.36 -32.75 -11.16
C SER A 285 -8.69 -32.26 -12.45
N ARG A 286 -7.73 -31.32 -12.35
CA ARG A 286 -6.87 -30.88 -13.46
C ARG A 286 -5.62 -31.76 -13.64
N GLY A 287 -5.38 -32.74 -12.78
CA GLY A 287 -4.24 -33.66 -12.86
C GLY A 287 -4.61 -34.96 -13.60
N PRO A 288 -3.64 -35.64 -14.25
CA PRO A 288 -3.90 -36.85 -15.04
C PRO A 288 -4.44 -38.03 -14.21
N HIS A 289 -4.19 -38.04 -12.90
CA HIS A 289 -4.70 -39.06 -11.97
C HIS A 289 -6.02 -38.66 -11.28
N GLY A 290 -6.56 -37.48 -11.56
CA GLY A 290 -7.82 -36.99 -10.98
C GLY A 290 -9.03 -37.09 -11.91
N SER A 291 -8.81 -37.34 -13.20
CA SER A 291 -9.86 -37.50 -14.22
C SER A 291 -10.82 -38.65 -13.88
N SER A 292 -10.30 -39.79 -13.43
CA SER A 292 -11.07 -40.96 -12.96
C SER A 292 -11.98 -40.67 -11.77
N PHE A 293 -11.76 -39.57 -11.05
CA PHE A 293 -12.58 -39.14 -9.91
C PHE A 293 -13.43 -37.90 -10.22
N GLY A 294 -13.54 -37.50 -11.49
CA GLY A 294 -14.18 -36.25 -11.90
C GLY A 294 -15.62 -36.08 -11.39
N ALA A 295 -16.44 -37.13 -11.42
CA ALA A 295 -17.82 -37.11 -10.90
C ALA A 295 -17.85 -36.81 -9.39
N GLN A 296 -17.09 -37.58 -8.59
CA GLN A 296 -17.00 -37.41 -7.13
C GLN A 296 -16.44 -36.03 -6.73
N ILE A 297 -15.45 -35.52 -7.48
CA ILE A 297 -14.88 -34.19 -7.25
C ILE A 297 -15.92 -33.09 -7.58
N ASN A 298 -16.67 -33.23 -8.68
CA ASN A 298 -17.69 -32.26 -9.07
C ASN A 298 -18.88 -32.23 -8.09
N GLU A 299 -19.29 -33.38 -7.55
CA GLU A 299 -20.29 -33.46 -6.48
C GLU A 299 -19.78 -32.78 -5.19
N ALA A 300 -18.55 -33.10 -4.76
CA ALA A 300 -17.94 -32.44 -3.61
C ALA A 300 -17.86 -30.90 -3.77
N LEU A 301 -17.54 -30.43 -4.98
CA LEU A 301 -17.47 -29.00 -5.31
C LEU A 301 -18.84 -28.32 -5.36
N SER A 302 -19.91 -29.00 -5.79
CA SER A 302 -21.27 -28.43 -5.79
C SER A 302 -21.84 -28.35 -4.37
N LEU A 303 -21.66 -29.39 -3.56
CA LEU A 303 -22.01 -29.40 -2.14
C LEU A 303 -21.22 -28.32 -1.36
N GLN A 304 -19.94 -28.12 -1.68
CA GLN A 304 -19.11 -27.05 -1.10
C GLN A 304 -19.59 -25.66 -1.52
N ALA A 305 -20.02 -25.47 -2.76
CA ALA A 305 -20.57 -24.20 -3.24
C ALA A 305 -21.86 -23.83 -2.49
N ALA A 306 -22.81 -24.78 -2.37
CA ALA A 306 -24.07 -24.58 -1.66
C ALA A 306 -23.87 -24.24 -0.16
N ARG A 307 -22.87 -24.86 0.51
CA ARG A 307 -22.49 -24.50 1.88
C ARG A 307 -21.97 -23.07 1.99
N MET A 308 -21.04 -22.66 1.12
CA MET A 308 -20.53 -21.28 1.12
C MET A 308 -21.60 -20.24 0.81
N GLU A 309 -22.55 -20.55 -0.07
CA GLU A 309 -23.65 -19.66 -0.42
C GLU A 309 -24.61 -19.47 0.76
N ARG A 310 -25.07 -20.56 1.39
CA ARG A 310 -25.87 -20.52 2.62
C ARG A 310 -25.17 -19.70 3.71
N ALA A 311 -23.90 -19.99 3.99
CA ALA A 311 -23.09 -19.23 4.95
C ALA A 311 -22.78 -17.78 4.52
N SER A 312 -23.07 -17.39 3.27
CA SER A 312 -23.00 -16.00 2.79
C SER A 312 -24.34 -15.28 2.95
N ALA A 313 -25.45 -15.96 2.66
CA ALA A 313 -26.81 -15.48 2.89
C ALA A 313 -27.08 -15.22 4.39
N GLU A 314 -26.65 -16.14 5.26
CA GLU A 314 -26.78 -16.02 6.72
C GLU A 314 -26.00 -14.82 7.28
N GLU A 315 -24.76 -14.59 6.84
CA GLU A 315 -23.96 -13.44 7.24
C GLU A 315 -24.52 -12.11 6.70
N LYS A 316 -25.12 -12.13 5.50
CA LYS A 316 -25.85 -10.98 4.92
C LYS A 316 -27.12 -10.68 5.73
N ALA A 317 -27.88 -11.70 6.13
CA ALA A 317 -29.05 -11.57 6.98
C ALA A 317 -28.69 -11.07 8.39
N ARG A 318 -27.62 -11.59 9.00
CA ARG A 318 -27.10 -11.14 10.30
C ARG A 318 -26.73 -9.65 10.26
N LYS A 319 -26.05 -9.20 9.20
CA LYS A 319 -25.72 -7.78 8.99
C LYS A 319 -26.95 -6.90 8.74
N ALA A 320 -27.96 -7.40 8.03
CA ALA A 320 -29.23 -6.69 7.86
C ALA A 320 -29.99 -6.55 9.19
N ALA A 321 -30.02 -7.58 10.03
CA ALA A 321 -30.65 -7.54 11.35
C ALA A 321 -29.96 -6.56 12.32
N VAL A 322 -28.62 -6.56 12.34
CA VAL A 322 -27.84 -5.57 13.12
C VAL A 322 -28.13 -4.15 12.62
N ALA A 323 -28.14 -3.91 11.31
CA ALA A 323 -28.48 -2.61 10.74
C ALA A 323 -29.91 -2.16 11.11
N ALA A 324 -30.90 -3.07 11.06
CA ALA A 324 -32.27 -2.78 11.48
C ALA A 324 -32.34 -2.35 12.96
N SER A 325 -31.67 -3.07 13.86
CA SER A 325 -31.64 -2.73 15.30
C SER A 325 -31.04 -1.34 15.58
N ALA A 326 -30.02 -0.93 14.83
CA ALA A 326 -29.45 0.42 14.93
C ALA A 326 -30.43 1.52 14.47
N THR A 327 -31.26 1.25 13.46
CA THR A 327 -32.29 2.21 13.01
C THR A 327 -33.45 2.36 14.01
N GLU A 328 -33.83 1.32 14.75
CA GLU A 328 -34.83 1.44 15.82
C GLU A 328 -34.31 2.23 17.03
N ALA A 329 -33.06 1.99 17.45
CA ALA A 329 -32.44 2.72 18.57
C ALA A 329 -32.42 4.25 18.35
N THR A 330 -32.25 4.68 17.09
CA THR A 330 -32.22 6.09 16.69
C THR A 330 -33.61 6.76 16.79
N LYS A 331 -34.70 6.00 16.76
CA LYS A 331 -36.08 6.51 16.60
C LYS A 331 -36.77 6.96 17.89
N LYS A 332 -36.07 6.98 19.03
CA LYS A 332 -36.61 7.27 20.38
C LYS A 332 -36.07 8.52 21.07
N ARG A 333 -35.51 9.49 20.33
CA ARG A 333 -35.10 10.81 20.88
C ARG A 333 -35.75 11.95 20.09
N PRO A 334 -36.46 12.91 20.74
CA PRO A 334 -36.98 14.09 20.06
C PRO A 334 -35.86 15.10 19.74
N SER A 335 -36.04 15.86 18.66
CA SER A 335 -35.07 16.78 18.07
C SER A 335 -35.35 18.25 18.37
N SER A 336 -34.32 19.10 18.41
CA SER A 336 -34.48 20.56 18.47
C SER A 336 -33.35 21.32 17.74
N ALA A 337 -33.74 22.22 16.84
CA ALA A 337 -32.89 23.25 16.19
C ALA A 337 -31.90 22.72 15.11
N PRO A 338 -31.36 23.57 14.20
CA PRO A 338 -31.45 23.30 12.76
C PRO A 338 -30.10 23.04 12.07
N ALA A 339 -30.16 22.75 10.77
CA ALA A 339 -29.03 22.27 9.96
C ALA A 339 -28.35 23.35 9.09
N GLU A 340 -27.06 23.12 8.82
CA GLU A 340 -26.34 23.65 7.65
C GLU A 340 -25.70 22.49 6.85
N HIS A 341 -25.08 22.81 5.71
CA HIS A 341 -24.91 21.88 4.57
C HIS A 341 -23.76 20.85 4.68
N PRO A 342 -23.80 19.75 3.89
CA PRO A 342 -23.11 18.51 4.22
C PRO A 342 -21.62 18.47 3.84
N SER A 343 -20.87 17.61 4.54
CA SER A 343 -19.49 17.23 4.23
C SER A 343 -19.36 15.73 3.96
N ASP A 344 -18.47 15.36 3.03
CA ASP A 344 -18.37 14.01 2.46
C ASP A 344 -17.63 13.02 3.38
N ALA A 345 -18.39 12.34 4.26
CA ALA A 345 -17.85 11.35 5.19
C ALA A 345 -17.53 10.01 4.50
N LYS A 346 -16.27 9.79 4.11
CA LYS A 346 -15.81 8.49 3.60
C LYS A 346 -16.05 7.36 4.62
N ARG A 347 -16.66 6.27 4.16
CA ARG A 347 -16.96 5.04 4.91
C ARG A 347 -15.84 4.63 5.89
N MET A 348 -16.13 4.69 7.18
CA MET A 348 -15.40 3.88 8.16
C MET A 348 -15.73 2.39 7.94
N LYS A 349 -14.73 1.55 8.15
CA LYS A 349 -14.84 0.09 8.09
C LYS A 349 -15.44 -0.41 9.41
N VAL A 350 -16.50 -1.21 9.35
CA VAL A 350 -17.11 -1.84 10.54
C VAL A 350 -16.29 -3.07 10.91
N ASP A 351 -15.49 -2.94 11.96
CA ASP A 351 -14.96 -4.08 12.72
C ASP A 351 -15.92 -4.41 13.89
N VAL A 352 -15.97 -5.68 14.30
CA VAL A 352 -17.02 -6.22 15.19
C VAL A 352 -16.37 -6.82 16.45
N ASP A 353 -16.77 -6.27 17.60
CA ASP A 353 -16.77 -6.84 18.95
C ASP A 353 -15.61 -7.76 19.38
N ILE A 354 -14.59 -7.17 20.03
CA ILE A 354 -13.70 -7.86 20.99
C ILE A 354 -13.70 -7.08 22.31
N ALA A 355 -14.80 -7.19 23.06
CA ALA A 355 -15.03 -6.43 24.29
C ALA A 355 -14.12 -6.78 25.49
N GLY A 356 -13.24 -7.80 25.36
CA GLY A 356 -12.37 -8.27 26.45
C GLY A 356 -11.00 -7.60 26.57
N ASN A 357 -10.42 -7.07 25.47
CA ASN A 357 -8.99 -6.71 25.43
C ASN A 357 -8.68 -5.20 25.48
N ALA A 358 -9.69 -4.33 25.54
CA ALA A 358 -9.51 -2.88 25.44
C ALA A 358 -8.64 -2.29 26.57
N SER A 359 -8.73 -2.84 27.79
CA SER A 359 -7.95 -2.42 28.95
C SER A 359 -6.46 -2.69 28.82
N ALA A 360 -6.08 -3.85 28.28
CA ALA A 360 -4.67 -4.22 28.10
C ALA A 360 -3.99 -3.40 27.00
N ALA A 361 -4.69 -3.11 25.90
CA ALA A 361 -4.15 -2.35 24.77
C ALA A 361 -3.81 -0.89 25.13
N PHE A 362 -4.60 -0.26 26.01
CA PHE A 362 -4.32 1.10 26.49
C PHE A 362 -3.08 1.16 27.40
N LEU A 363 -2.91 0.16 28.28
CA LEU A 363 -1.77 0.06 29.19
C LEU A 363 -0.47 -0.29 28.45
N ALA A 364 -0.53 -1.08 27.38
CA ALA A 364 0.63 -1.46 26.57
C ALA A 364 1.29 -0.29 25.81
N SER A 365 0.60 0.86 25.71
CA SER A 365 1.11 2.10 25.08
C SER A 365 1.40 3.23 26.07
N PHE A 366 1.27 2.98 27.38
CA PHE A 366 1.45 4.00 28.42
C PHE A 366 2.80 3.84 29.15
N ASP A 367 3.57 4.93 29.26
CA ASP A 367 4.86 4.90 29.94
C ASP A 367 4.70 5.12 31.45
N PHE A 368 4.70 4.02 32.20
CA PHE A 368 4.57 4.01 33.66
C PHE A 368 5.75 4.66 34.40
N THR A 369 6.90 4.93 33.75
CA THR A 369 8.01 5.66 34.39
C THR A 369 7.66 7.12 34.69
N THR A 370 6.60 7.65 34.06
CA THR A 370 6.10 9.02 34.26
C THR A 370 5.20 9.19 35.49
N LEU A 371 4.82 8.10 36.18
CA LEU A 371 3.88 8.14 37.31
C LEU A 371 4.59 8.14 38.68
N PRO A 372 4.14 8.95 39.66
CA PRO A 372 4.67 8.89 41.02
C PRO A 372 4.47 7.51 41.67
N ILE A 373 5.52 6.98 42.31
CA ILE A 373 5.54 5.64 42.91
C ILE A 373 4.37 5.41 43.89
N SER A 374 3.99 6.42 44.67
CA SER A 374 2.85 6.34 45.59
C SER A 374 1.53 6.06 44.87
N LEU A 375 1.29 6.72 43.73
CA LEU A 375 0.10 6.51 42.90
C LEU A 375 0.07 5.09 42.31
N ILE A 376 1.24 4.55 41.95
CA ILE A 376 1.38 3.17 41.47
C ILE A 376 1.04 2.18 42.59
N THR A 377 1.53 2.38 43.82
CA THR A 377 1.17 1.52 44.96
C THR A 377 -0.32 1.60 45.30
N ASP A 378 -0.91 2.79 45.33
CA ASP A 378 -2.34 2.97 45.62
C ASP A 378 -3.21 2.29 44.56
N LEU A 379 -2.83 2.41 43.27
CA LEU A 379 -3.55 1.81 42.15
C LEU A 379 -3.39 0.28 42.10
N ILE A 380 -2.23 -0.26 42.51
CA ILE A 380 -2.03 -1.71 42.69
C ILE A 380 -2.91 -2.23 43.85
N VAL A 381 -2.92 -1.54 45.00
CA VAL A 381 -3.74 -1.93 46.16
C VAL A 381 -5.23 -1.87 45.83
N ALA A 382 -5.70 -0.82 45.15
CA ALA A 382 -7.09 -0.69 44.73
C ALA A 382 -7.51 -1.80 43.74
N ASN A 383 -6.63 -2.19 42.80
CA ASN A 383 -6.92 -3.31 41.89
C ASN A 383 -6.91 -4.66 42.63
N LEU A 384 -5.99 -4.89 43.58
CA LEU A 384 -6.00 -6.12 44.39
C LEU A 384 -7.26 -6.22 45.28
N GLN A 385 -7.75 -5.10 45.81
CA GLN A 385 -9.01 -5.04 46.57
C GLN A 385 -10.27 -5.21 45.70
N ALA A 386 -10.17 -5.09 44.37
CA ALA A 386 -11.27 -5.32 43.45
C ALA A 386 -11.52 -6.81 43.15
N PHE A 387 -10.59 -7.71 43.51
CA PHE A 387 -10.76 -9.16 43.40
C PHE A 387 -11.18 -9.77 44.73
N THR A 388 -12.11 -10.73 44.69
CA THR A 388 -12.46 -11.52 45.88
C THR A 388 -11.36 -12.55 46.16
N GLU A 389 -11.10 -12.79 47.45
CA GLU A 389 -10.02 -13.68 47.91
C GLU A 389 -10.05 -15.09 47.26
N PRO A 390 -11.20 -15.75 47.04
CA PRO A 390 -11.25 -17.04 46.34
C PRO A 390 -10.77 -16.97 44.88
N ALA A 391 -11.17 -15.92 44.14
CA ALA A 391 -10.79 -15.74 42.74
C ALA A 391 -9.30 -15.39 42.59
N LEU A 392 -8.75 -14.64 43.55
CA LEU A 392 -7.31 -14.36 43.60
C LEU A 392 -6.51 -15.64 43.91
N LEU A 393 -6.99 -16.48 44.84
CA LEU A 393 -6.36 -17.77 45.17
C LEU A 393 -6.40 -18.76 43.99
N GLU A 394 -7.51 -18.82 43.25
CA GLU A 394 -7.64 -19.65 42.05
C GLU A 394 -6.68 -19.20 40.94
N LEU A 395 -6.60 -17.90 40.66
CA LEU A 395 -5.63 -17.33 39.72
C LEU A 395 -4.17 -17.60 40.16
N VAL A 396 -3.87 -17.54 41.46
CA VAL A 396 -2.54 -17.89 42.00
C VAL A 396 -2.26 -19.40 41.88
N GLN A 397 -3.26 -20.27 42.01
CA GLN A 397 -3.11 -21.70 41.72
C GLN A 397 -2.84 -21.96 40.23
N ILE A 398 -3.58 -21.34 39.33
CA ILE A 398 -3.37 -21.43 37.87
C ILE A 398 -1.98 -20.91 37.48
N TYR A 399 -1.52 -19.81 38.11
CA TYR A 399 -0.17 -19.27 37.92
C TYR A 399 0.92 -20.24 38.43
N ARG A 400 0.73 -20.86 39.61
CA ARG A 400 1.67 -21.85 40.16
C ARG A 400 1.69 -23.15 39.36
N GLN A 401 0.56 -23.58 38.79
CA GLN A 401 0.48 -24.73 37.88
C GLN A 401 1.20 -24.45 36.56
N SER A 402 0.93 -23.31 35.91
CA SER A 402 1.60 -22.92 34.65
C SER A 402 3.10 -22.62 34.81
N ARG A 403 3.59 -22.42 36.04
CA ARG A 403 5.02 -22.32 36.40
C ARG A 403 5.61 -23.59 37.03
N GLY A 404 4.82 -24.65 37.25
CA GLY A 404 5.30 -25.95 37.76
C GLY A 404 5.76 -25.99 39.24
N LEU A 405 5.23 -25.12 40.11
CA LEU A 405 5.79 -24.87 41.46
C LEU A 405 4.86 -25.24 42.63
N VAL A 406 4.58 -26.54 42.83
CA VAL A 406 4.02 -27.11 44.10
C VAL A 406 4.53 -28.56 44.32
N PRO A 407 4.92 -29.00 45.54
CA PRO A 407 5.30 -30.39 45.85
C PRO A 407 4.11 -31.31 46.19
N SER A 408 4.32 -32.63 46.17
CA SER A 408 3.31 -33.68 46.41
C SER A 408 3.19 -34.15 47.88
N PRO A 409 1.97 -34.32 48.44
CA PRO A 409 1.68 -35.17 49.60
C PRO A 409 1.16 -36.59 49.21
N PRO A 410 1.07 -37.56 50.15
CA PRO A 410 1.02 -38.99 49.84
C PRO A 410 -0.38 -39.66 49.86
N VAL A 411 -0.39 -40.96 49.53
CA VAL A 411 -1.56 -41.87 49.42
C VAL A 411 -1.94 -42.52 50.76
N SER A 412 -3.24 -42.65 51.04
CA SER A 412 -3.82 -43.56 52.06
C SER A 412 -5.18 -44.14 51.61
N ARG A 413 -5.60 -45.29 52.16
CA ARG A 413 -6.69 -46.14 51.62
C ARG A 413 -7.87 -46.36 52.58
N THR A 414 -9.06 -46.67 51.99
CA THR A 414 -10.17 -47.51 52.54
C THR A 414 -10.97 -47.00 53.75
N PRO A 415 -12.19 -47.52 54.09
CA PRO A 415 -12.88 -48.73 53.58
C PRO A 415 -14.37 -48.62 53.12
N GLN A 416 -14.89 -49.74 52.59
CA GLN A 416 -16.31 -50.12 52.37
C GLN A 416 -16.94 -50.70 53.69
N PRO A 417 -18.29 -50.94 53.86
CA PRO A 417 -19.21 -51.76 53.02
C PRO A 417 -20.68 -51.19 52.94
N ALA A 418 -21.78 -51.85 52.49
CA ALA A 418 -22.13 -53.28 52.32
C ALA A 418 -23.19 -53.62 51.21
N ARG A 419 -23.54 -54.93 51.12
CA ARG A 419 -24.37 -55.71 50.14
C ARG A 419 -25.89 -55.77 50.50
N PRO A 420 -26.84 -56.49 49.79
CA PRO A 420 -26.78 -57.61 48.78
C PRO A 420 -27.51 -57.33 47.41
N THR A 421 -27.32 -57.99 46.23
CA THR A 421 -27.45 -59.41 45.72
C THR A 421 -28.87 -60.01 45.81
N PRO A 422 -29.45 -60.71 44.79
CA PRO A 422 -28.93 -61.85 43.96
C PRO A 422 -29.20 -61.72 42.42
N GLU A 423 -29.21 -62.74 41.51
CA GLU A 423 -28.29 -63.87 41.16
C GLU A 423 -28.82 -64.59 39.86
N ALA A 424 -27.98 -65.45 39.22
CA ALA A 424 -28.30 -66.54 38.26
C ALA A 424 -28.63 -66.30 36.75
N THR A 425 -28.17 -67.27 35.93
CA THR A 425 -28.52 -67.65 34.53
C THR A 425 -29.60 -68.77 34.52
N PRO A 426 -30.27 -69.24 33.41
CA PRO A 426 -29.83 -69.35 31.99
C PRO A 426 -30.94 -69.18 30.89
N THR A 427 -30.74 -69.77 29.69
CA THR A 427 -31.66 -69.97 28.52
C THR A 427 -32.82 -70.96 28.78
N PRO A 428 -33.88 -71.17 27.92
CA PRO A 428 -34.03 -70.93 26.46
C PRO A 428 -35.40 -70.31 25.99
N GLY A 429 -35.81 -70.49 24.70
CA GLY A 429 -37.07 -70.01 24.04
C GLY A 429 -38.34 -70.89 24.28
N PRO A 430 -39.39 -70.95 23.39
CA PRO A 430 -39.41 -70.73 21.91
C PRO A 430 -40.71 -70.11 21.27
N SER A 431 -40.82 -70.17 19.91
CA SER A 431 -42.05 -70.13 19.03
C SER A 431 -42.86 -68.83 18.89
N ALA A 432 -43.56 -68.51 17.77
CA ALA A 432 -43.63 -69.01 16.37
C ALA A 432 -44.19 -67.84 15.48
N GLU A 433 -43.82 -67.61 14.21
CA GLU A 433 -44.02 -68.40 12.95
C GLU A 433 -45.49 -68.57 12.51
N PRO A 434 -45.82 -68.76 11.20
CA PRO A 434 -45.07 -69.40 10.09
C PRO A 434 -44.98 -68.48 8.83
N VAL A 435 -44.75 -68.80 7.53
CA VAL A 435 -44.33 -69.94 6.65
C VAL A 435 -44.02 -69.32 5.24
N VAL A 436 -43.31 -69.88 4.24
CA VAL A 436 -42.07 -70.69 4.06
C VAL A 436 -41.83 -70.85 2.52
N LYS A 437 -40.70 -71.45 2.06
CA LYS A 437 -40.52 -72.39 0.89
C LYS A 437 -39.17 -72.22 0.12
N ASP A 438 -39.05 -72.79 -1.08
CA ASP A 438 -37.86 -73.42 -1.72
C ASP A 438 -37.10 -72.46 -2.70
N GLU A 439 -35.85 -72.63 -3.18
CA GLU A 439 -34.86 -73.74 -3.43
C GLU A 439 -34.90 -74.39 -4.84
N PRO A 440 -33.81 -75.07 -5.36
CA PRO A 440 -32.61 -75.64 -4.68
C PRO A 440 -31.19 -75.50 -5.32
N VAL A 441 -30.13 -75.64 -4.48
CA VAL A 441 -28.84 -76.44 -4.59
C VAL A 441 -28.02 -76.42 -5.93
N ASP A 442 -26.73 -75.98 -6.08
CA ASP A 442 -25.40 -76.24 -5.42
C ASP A 442 -24.60 -77.45 -6.04
N PRO A 443 -23.26 -77.68 -5.84
CA PRO A 443 -22.03 -76.85 -5.97
C PRO A 443 -21.02 -77.34 -7.06
N LEU A 444 -19.93 -76.57 -7.36
CA LEU A 444 -18.53 -77.07 -7.56
C LEU A 444 -17.51 -75.98 -7.99
N GLN A 445 -16.28 -76.05 -7.42
CA GLN A 445 -14.98 -75.49 -7.87
C GLN A 445 -14.87 -73.96 -8.13
N MET A 446 -13.71 -73.29 -8.13
CA MET A 446 -12.36 -73.35 -7.49
C MET A 446 -11.39 -72.62 -8.44
N ASP A 447 -10.31 -72.06 -7.86
CA ASP A 447 -9.08 -71.58 -8.53
C ASP A 447 -9.25 -70.32 -9.43
N ILE A 448 -8.76 -69.15 -9.00
CA ILE A 448 -7.39 -68.60 -9.09
C ILE A 448 -7.13 -67.96 -10.46
N ASP A 449 -7.22 -66.63 -10.51
CA ASP A 449 -6.64 -65.78 -11.56
C ASP A 449 -5.20 -65.42 -11.14
N GLU A 450 -4.20 -65.97 -11.82
CA GLU A 450 -2.78 -65.62 -11.63
C GLU A 450 -2.08 -65.52 -13.00
N GLU A 451 -1.28 -64.46 -13.18
CA GLU A 451 -0.38 -64.15 -14.31
C GLU A 451 -0.86 -64.32 -15.77
N GLU A 452 -0.93 -63.19 -16.50
CA GLU A 452 -0.40 -63.17 -17.87
C GLU A 452 0.48 -61.93 -18.08
N MET A 453 1.78 -62.16 -18.31
CA MET A 453 2.74 -61.16 -18.76
C MET A 453 3.69 -61.82 -19.76
N GLU A 454 3.41 -61.70 -21.05
CA GLU A 454 4.49 -61.77 -22.05
C GLU A 454 4.17 -60.97 -23.32
N TYR A 455 5.19 -60.76 -24.15
CA TYR A 455 5.22 -59.76 -25.22
C TYR A 455 6.04 -60.29 -26.39
N GLU A 456 5.41 -60.49 -27.56
CA GLU A 456 6.11 -60.72 -28.82
C GLU A 456 5.52 -59.84 -29.95
N PRO A 457 6.34 -59.00 -30.63
CA PRO A 457 5.84 -57.98 -31.56
C PRO A 457 6.04 -58.33 -33.04
N ASP A 458 5.28 -59.28 -33.60
CA ASP A 458 5.40 -59.63 -35.04
C ASP A 458 4.08 -59.70 -35.85
N ARG A 459 2.90 -59.54 -35.21
CA ARG A 459 1.62 -59.81 -35.90
C ARG A 459 1.03 -58.67 -36.74
N LEU A 460 1.57 -57.44 -36.65
CA LEU A 460 1.02 -56.26 -37.33
C LEU A 460 1.47 -56.07 -38.79
N ASN A 461 2.51 -56.79 -39.25
CA ASN A 461 3.03 -56.67 -40.62
C ASN A 461 2.36 -57.63 -41.64
N MET A 462 1.39 -58.45 -41.22
CA MET A 462 0.82 -59.51 -42.07
C MET A 462 -0.71 -59.40 -42.32
N GLU A 463 -1.40 -58.45 -41.70
CA GLU A 463 -2.83 -58.18 -41.94
C GLU A 463 -3.09 -56.99 -42.89
N LEU A 464 -2.03 -56.38 -43.44
CA LEU A 464 -2.12 -55.18 -44.29
C LEU A 464 -2.03 -55.45 -45.81
N SER A 465 -2.05 -56.73 -46.22
CA SER A 465 -1.99 -57.16 -47.63
C SER A 465 -3.23 -57.95 -48.05
N GLY A 466 -4.39 -57.27 -48.08
CA GLY A 466 -5.67 -57.85 -48.47
C GLY A 466 -5.78 -58.13 -49.98
N ALA A 467 -5.31 -59.31 -50.42
CA ALA A 467 -5.41 -59.78 -51.81
C ALA A 467 -6.13 -61.15 -51.88
N GLY A 468 -7.46 -61.13 -51.88
CA GLY A 468 -8.30 -62.32 -52.02
C GLY A 468 -8.72 -62.54 -53.48
N THR A 469 -8.08 -63.48 -54.18
CA THR A 469 -8.43 -63.85 -55.55
C THR A 469 -9.68 -64.74 -55.60
N ILE A 470 -10.65 -64.37 -56.44
CA ILE A 470 -11.67 -65.28 -56.98
C ILE A 470 -11.38 -65.43 -58.47
N ALA A 471 -11.30 -66.68 -58.95
CA ALA A 471 -11.13 -66.98 -60.37
C ALA A 471 -11.86 -68.29 -60.70
N GLU A 472 -12.77 -68.23 -61.67
CA GLU A 472 -13.27 -69.38 -62.43
C GLU A 472 -13.71 -68.84 -63.80
N GLU A 473 -13.27 -69.51 -64.87
CA GLU A 473 -13.65 -69.23 -66.26
C GLU A 473 -15.01 -69.94 -66.54
N GLU A 474 -15.76 -69.71 -67.61
CA GLU A 474 -15.38 -69.81 -69.03
C GLU A 474 -16.52 -69.34 -69.98
N MET A 475 -16.38 -69.63 -71.27
CA MET A 475 -17.37 -69.53 -72.38
C MET A 475 -17.61 -68.16 -73.06
N ILE A 476 -17.01 -68.03 -74.25
CA ILE A 476 -17.37 -67.10 -75.33
C ILE A 476 -18.09 -67.89 -76.44
N PRO A 477 -19.25 -67.44 -76.93
CA PRO A 477 -19.71 -67.73 -78.29
C PRO A 477 -19.37 -66.57 -79.23
N ALA A 478 -18.78 -66.86 -80.39
CA ALA A 478 -18.43 -65.86 -81.39
C ALA A 478 -19.48 -65.80 -82.52
N ASP A 479 -19.88 -64.60 -82.92
CA ASP A 479 -20.21 -64.26 -84.30
C ASP A 479 -20.16 -62.73 -84.49
N LEU A 480 -19.56 -62.28 -85.60
CA LEU A 480 -19.37 -60.86 -85.94
C LEU A 480 -19.43 -60.68 -87.46
N PRO A 481 -20.15 -59.67 -87.96
CA PRO A 481 -19.62 -58.89 -89.07
C PRO A 481 -19.82 -57.36 -88.90
N GLU A 482 -18.68 -56.68 -88.78
CA GLU A 482 -18.35 -55.38 -89.39
C GLU A 482 -19.47 -54.36 -89.68
N ALA A 483 -19.69 -53.43 -88.74
CA ALA A 483 -19.92 -52.01 -89.05
C ALA A 483 -19.62 -51.09 -87.85
N LEU A 484 -18.95 -49.96 -88.11
CA LEU A 484 -18.77 -48.78 -87.24
C LEU A 484 -18.02 -48.97 -85.91
N THR A 485 -16.73 -48.61 -85.93
CA THR A 485 -15.96 -48.20 -84.75
C THR A 485 -16.46 -46.87 -84.19
N LEU A 486 -16.61 -46.76 -82.86
CA LEU A 486 -16.83 -45.50 -82.14
C LEU A 486 -16.04 -45.49 -80.83
N ASP A 487 -15.35 -44.38 -80.55
CA ASP A 487 -14.50 -44.20 -79.37
C ASP A 487 -15.29 -43.78 -78.12
N LEU A 488 -14.89 -44.30 -76.95
CA LEU A 488 -15.45 -43.95 -75.64
C LEU A 488 -14.79 -42.68 -75.05
N ILE A 489 -14.94 -41.55 -75.74
CA ILE A 489 -14.36 -40.26 -75.32
C ILE A 489 -15.39 -39.34 -74.64
N ASP A 490 -16.64 -39.34 -75.09
CA ASP A 490 -17.67 -38.39 -74.64
C ASP A 490 -18.58 -38.93 -73.51
N PHE A 491 -18.06 -38.98 -72.28
CA PHE A 491 -18.89 -39.03 -71.07
C PHE A 491 -18.50 -37.94 -70.07
N THR A 492 -18.99 -36.72 -70.31
CA THR A 492 -18.78 -35.57 -69.43
C THR A 492 -19.75 -35.61 -68.24
N LEU A 493 -19.21 -35.56 -67.02
CA LEU A 493 -20.01 -35.29 -65.83
C LEU A 493 -20.62 -33.89 -65.93
N LEU A 494 -21.93 -33.78 -65.68
CA LEU A 494 -22.60 -32.48 -65.59
C LEU A 494 -21.96 -31.65 -64.49
N GLY A 495 -21.46 -30.47 -64.85
CA GLY A 495 -20.83 -29.55 -63.90
C GLY A 495 -21.77 -29.17 -62.75
N PRO A 496 -21.22 -28.90 -61.54
CA PRO A 496 -22.03 -28.58 -60.38
C PRO A 496 -22.87 -27.32 -60.64
N LYS A 497 -24.18 -27.41 -60.41
CA LYS A 497 -25.14 -26.33 -60.67
C LYS A 497 -24.68 -25.04 -59.99
N GLU A 498 -24.48 -23.98 -60.77
CA GLU A 498 -24.13 -22.67 -60.25
C GLU A 498 -25.22 -22.14 -59.33
N LEU A 499 -24.86 -21.94 -58.06
CA LEU A 499 -25.70 -21.30 -57.06
C LEU A 499 -25.62 -19.78 -57.23
N THR A 500 -26.73 -19.07 -57.02
CA THR A 500 -26.67 -17.62 -56.83
C THR A 500 -25.94 -17.29 -55.53
N ASP A 501 -25.34 -16.10 -55.39
CA ASP A 501 -24.61 -15.78 -54.15
C ASP A 501 -25.49 -15.72 -52.90
N VAL A 502 -26.80 -15.50 -53.05
CA VAL A 502 -27.76 -15.63 -51.93
C VAL A 502 -27.87 -17.09 -51.50
N GLU A 503 -28.03 -18.03 -52.44
CA GLU A 503 -28.09 -19.47 -52.16
C GLU A 503 -26.74 -20.01 -51.67
N ARG A 504 -25.62 -19.57 -52.26
CA ARG A 504 -24.26 -19.97 -51.87
C ARG A 504 -23.93 -19.50 -50.46
N ASN A 505 -24.28 -18.25 -50.10
CA ASN A 505 -24.11 -17.74 -48.74
C ASN A 505 -25.08 -18.40 -47.73
N ALA A 506 -26.29 -18.78 -48.15
CA ALA A 506 -27.20 -19.58 -47.32
C ALA A 506 -26.67 -21.00 -47.08
N LEU A 507 -26.13 -21.66 -48.12
CA LEU A 507 -25.50 -22.98 -48.03
C LEU A 507 -24.22 -22.94 -47.20
N MET A 508 -23.41 -21.88 -47.31
CA MET A 508 -22.20 -21.67 -46.52
C MET A 508 -22.54 -21.50 -45.03
N ARG A 509 -23.45 -20.57 -44.68
CA ARG A 509 -23.96 -20.42 -43.30
C ARG A 509 -24.58 -21.71 -42.76
N GLY A 510 -25.41 -22.39 -43.55
CA GLY A 510 -26.03 -23.67 -43.17
C GLY A 510 -25.04 -24.84 -43.08
N SER A 511 -23.85 -24.74 -43.68
CA SER A 511 -22.79 -25.75 -43.56
C SER A 511 -21.86 -25.46 -42.39
N VAL A 512 -21.50 -24.20 -42.15
CA VAL A 512 -20.80 -23.76 -40.93
C VAL A 512 -21.64 -24.09 -39.69
N GLY A 513 -22.95 -23.85 -39.73
CA GLY A 513 -23.88 -24.28 -38.67
C GLY A 513 -23.85 -25.78 -38.42
N ARG A 514 -24.09 -26.61 -39.45
CA ARG A 514 -24.05 -28.08 -39.33
C ARG A 514 -22.70 -28.63 -38.88
N ILE A 515 -21.59 -28.02 -39.27
CA ILE A 515 -20.24 -28.38 -38.80
C ILE A 515 -20.07 -28.06 -37.31
N TRP A 516 -20.59 -26.91 -36.87
CA TRP A 516 -20.54 -26.50 -35.46
C TRP A 516 -21.45 -27.37 -34.58
N ASP A 517 -22.68 -27.62 -35.02
CA ASP A 517 -23.68 -28.42 -34.29
C ASP A 517 -23.24 -29.91 -34.22
N GLY A 518 -22.71 -30.47 -35.32
CA GLY A 518 -22.16 -31.83 -35.35
C GLY A 518 -20.90 -32.01 -34.49
N ALA A 519 -20.25 -30.93 -34.06
CA ALA A 519 -19.15 -31.00 -33.10
C ALA A 519 -19.63 -31.21 -31.64
N GLU A 520 -20.92 -31.03 -31.33
CA GLU A 520 -21.52 -31.53 -30.09
C GLU A 520 -21.75 -33.06 -30.17
N GLU A 521 -22.26 -33.57 -31.29
CA GLU A 521 -22.54 -35.01 -31.48
C GLU A 521 -21.27 -35.86 -31.39
N LEU A 522 -20.15 -35.37 -31.93
CA LEU A 522 -18.83 -36.04 -31.87
C LEU A 522 -18.25 -36.23 -30.45
N LYS A 523 -18.81 -35.55 -29.42
CA LYS A 523 -18.35 -35.67 -28.03
C LYS A 523 -18.70 -37.00 -27.36
N VAL A 524 -19.60 -37.79 -27.95
CA VAL A 524 -20.22 -38.93 -27.26
C VAL A 524 -19.42 -40.24 -27.40
N ASP A 525 -18.81 -40.52 -28.57
CA ASP A 525 -18.39 -41.90 -28.90
C ASP A 525 -17.10 -42.05 -29.76
N SER A 526 -16.22 -41.04 -29.83
CA SER A 526 -15.07 -41.05 -30.77
C SER A 526 -13.70 -41.35 -30.12
N VAL A 527 -13.33 -42.65 -30.01
CA VAL A 527 -11.94 -43.08 -29.76
C VAL A 527 -11.13 -43.02 -31.06
N VAL A 528 -10.79 -41.81 -31.51
CA VAL A 528 -9.91 -41.58 -32.66
C VAL A 528 -8.53 -41.14 -32.17
N PRO A 529 -7.44 -41.86 -32.50
CA PRO A 529 -6.08 -41.42 -32.17
C PRO A 529 -5.68 -40.21 -33.02
N SER A 530 -5.94 -39.00 -32.51
CA SER A 530 -5.42 -37.79 -33.14
C SER A 530 -3.89 -37.77 -33.05
N GLN A 531 -3.22 -37.72 -34.21
CA GLN A 531 -1.76 -37.63 -34.30
C GLN A 531 -1.19 -36.28 -33.78
N TRP A 532 -2.07 -35.39 -33.32
CA TRP A 532 -1.78 -34.04 -32.83
C TRP A 532 -2.16 -33.95 -31.34
N PRO A 533 -1.18 -33.94 -30.41
CA PRO A 533 -1.47 -34.03 -28.97
C PRO A 533 -2.29 -32.84 -28.44
N GLY A 534 -3.54 -33.09 -28.05
CA GLY A 534 -4.34 -32.19 -27.21
C GLY A 534 -5.34 -31.27 -27.91
N ALA A 535 -5.49 -31.34 -29.24
CA ALA A 535 -6.57 -30.62 -29.94
C ALA A 535 -7.91 -31.37 -29.82
N SER A 536 -9.00 -30.66 -29.51
CA SER A 536 -10.36 -31.21 -29.51
C SER A 536 -10.97 -31.24 -30.93
N PRO A 537 -12.02 -32.04 -31.18
CA PRO A 537 -12.74 -32.02 -32.46
C PRO A 537 -13.26 -30.62 -32.83
N THR A 538 -13.73 -29.86 -31.82
CA THR A 538 -14.14 -28.46 -31.97
C THR A 538 -12.98 -27.55 -32.43
N ASP A 539 -11.76 -27.77 -31.95
CA ASP A 539 -10.60 -26.95 -32.35
C ASP A 539 -10.16 -27.27 -33.79
N MET A 540 -10.26 -28.55 -34.20
CA MET A 540 -9.99 -28.96 -35.59
C MET A 540 -10.98 -28.33 -36.57
N TRP A 541 -12.29 -28.34 -36.26
CA TRP A 541 -13.31 -27.69 -37.10
C TRP A 541 -13.17 -26.17 -37.10
N MET A 542 -12.88 -25.56 -35.95
CA MET A 542 -12.61 -24.12 -35.83
C MET A 542 -11.43 -23.71 -36.73
N LEU A 543 -10.32 -24.43 -36.64
CA LEU A 543 -9.12 -24.20 -37.43
C LEU A 543 -9.32 -24.50 -38.92
N LEU A 544 -10.18 -25.47 -39.29
CA LEU A 544 -10.57 -25.69 -40.69
C LEU A 544 -11.38 -24.51 -41.25
N ILE A 545 -12.41 -24.04 -40.53
CA ILE A 545 -13.25 -22.90 -40.94
C ILE A 545 -12.38 -21.64 -41.07
N VAL A 546 -11.53 -21.37 -40.08
CA VAL A 546 -10.54 -20.28 -40.14
C VAL A 546 -9.65 -20.42 -41.37
N ARG A 547 -9.11 -21.62 -41.66
CA ARG A 547 -8.26 -21.84 -42.85
C ARG A 547 -9.00 -21.66 -44.16
N MET A 548 -10.29 -22.00 -44.25
CA MET A 548 -11.10 -21.76 -45.45
C MET A 548 -11.42 -20.27 -45.69
N VAL A 549 -11.37 -19.42 -44.65
CA VAL A 549 -11.59 -17.97 -44.75
C VAL A 549 -10.27 -17.21 -44.96
N THR A 550 -9.19 -17.62 -44.28
CA THR A 550 -7.87 -16.97 -44.32
C THR A 550 -7.06 -17.32 -45.55
N ARG A 551 -6.96 -18.63 -45.87
CA ARG A 551 -6.07 -19.11 -46.93
C ARG A 551 -6.71 -18.83 -48.27
N VAL A 552 -6.21 -17.77 -48.90
CA VAL A 552 -6.53 -17.37 -50.26
C VAL A 552 -6.35 -18.58 -51.19
N ALA A 553 -7.46 -19.16 -51.64
CA ALA A 553 -7.44 -20.15 -52.70
C ALA A 553 -6.77 -19.52 -53.92
N HIS A 554 -5.88 -20.26 -54.58
CA HIS A 554 -5.20 -19.70 -55.74
C HIS A 554 -6.23 -19.45 -56.85
N VAL A 555 -6.13 -18.29 -57.51
CA VAL A 555 -6.57 -18.23 -58.91
C VAL A 555 -5.47 -18.95 -59.68
N ASP A 556 -5.73 -20.19 -60.07
CA ASP A 556 -4.77 -20.99 -60.84
C ASP A 556 -4.64 -20.35 -62.23
N GLY A 557 -3.47 -19.75 -62.50
CA GLY A 557 -3.21 -18.99 -63.73
C GLY A 557 -3.03 -19.82 -65.00
N ASP A 558 -3.43 -21.09 -64.98
CA ASP A 558 -3.04 -22.12 -65.95
C ASP A 558 -4.25 -22.75 -66.70
N GLN A 559 -5.47 -22.25 -66.47
CA GLN A 559 -6.68 -22.68 -67.22
C GLN A 559 -7.60 -21.51 -67.62
N SER A 560 -7.12 -20.67 -68.54
CA SER A 560 -7.97 -19.82 -69.40
C SER A 560 -7.41 -19.79 -70.84
N PRO A 561 -8.19 -20.13 -71.87
CA PRO A 561 -7.69 -20.18 -73.25
C PRO A 561 -7.74 -18.81 -73.95
N ALA A 562 -6.55 -18.26 -74.22
CA ALA A 562 -6.28 -17.03 -75.00
C ALA A 562 -6.82 -15.70 -74.41
N PRO A 563 -6.08 -14.57 -74.58
CA PRO A 563 -6.50 -13.27 -74.06
C PRO A 563 -7.36 -12.50 -75.07
N GLU A 564 -8.62 -12.25 -74.74
CA GLU A 564 -9.42 -11.15 -75.31
C GLU A 564 -9.90 -10.21 -74.19
N ASP A 565 -9.63 -8.92 -74.38
CA ASP A 565 -9.91 -7.72 -73.58
C ASP A 565 -10.43 -7.80 -72.12
N GLY A 566 -9.63 -7.21 -71.22
CA GLY A 566 -10.11 -6.42 -70.06
C GLY A 566 -10.51 -7.13 -68.77
N GLY A 567 -11.11 -8.33 -68.84
CA GLY A 567 -11.80 -8.95 -67.68
C GLY A 567 -10.91 -9.39 -66.50
N ASP A 568 -9.61 -9.52 -66.71
CA ASP A 568 -8.65 -10.11 -65.78
C ASP A 568 -8.42 -9.29 -64.48
N ALA A 569 -8.70 -7.99 -64.53
CA ALA A 569 -8.60 -7.10 -63.37
C ALA A 569 -9.87 -7.14 -62.50
N GLU A 570 -11.05 -7.08 -63.12
CA GLU A 570 -12.34 -7.11 -62.40
C GLU A 570 -12.57 -8.45 -61.72
N THR A 571 -12.25 -9.58 -62.37
CA THR A 571 -12.37 -10.92 -61.76
C THR A 571 -11.47 -11.11 -60.55
N LYS A 572 -10.24 -10.56 -60.55
CA LYS A 572 -9.35 -10.58 -59.37
C LYS A 572 -9.88 -9.69 -58.25
N VAL A 573 -10.44 -8.52 -58.56
CA VAL A 573 -11.04 -7.60 -57.57
C VAL A 573 -12.30 -8.22 -56.95
N ASP A 574 -13.19 -8.83 -57.73
CA ASP A 574 -14.38 -9.53 -57.22
C ASP A 574 -14.00 -10.73 -56.35
N PHE A 575 -12.99 -11.52 -56.76
CA PHE A 575 -12.49 -12.65 -55.98
C PHE A 575 -11.97 -12.24 -54.58
N TYR A 576 -11.17 -11.18 -54.48
CA TYR A 576 -10.74 -10.64 -53.19
C TYR A 576 -11.91 -10.05 -52.39
N SER A 577 -12.79 -9.29 -53.05
CA SER A 577 -14.01 -8.74 -52.43
C SER A 577 -14.88 -9.85 -51.83
N ARG A 578 -14.98 -11.01 -52.48
CA ARG A 578 -15.69 -12.19 -51.96
C ARG A 578 -15.06 -12.74 -50.68
N GLN A 579 -13.72 -12.85 -50.62
CA GLN A 579 -13.03 -13.30 -49.40
C GLN A 579 -13.19 -12.30 -48.26
N ASP A 580 -13.11 -11.00 -48.55
CA ASP A 580 -13.28 -9.95 -47.57
C ASP A 580 -14.73 -9.91 -47.03
N ASN A 581 -15.73 -10.26 -47.84
CA ASN A 581 -17.11 -10.53 -47.36
C ASN A 581 -17.21 -11.77 -46.42
N LEU A 582 -16.43 -12.83 -46.65
CA LEU A 582 -16.38 -13.98 -45.72
C LEU A 582 -15.70 -13.60 -44.39
N ARG A 583 -14.63 -12.80 -44.45
CA ARG A 583 -13.95 -12.25 -43.27
C ARG A 583 -14.86 -11.31 -42.48
N GLN A 584 -15.64 -10.45 -43.14
CA GLN A 584 -16.65 -9.63 -42.44
C GLN A 584 -17.73 -10.51 -41.80
N THR A 585 -18.23 -11.53 -42.50
CA THR A 585 -19.22 -12.48 -41.94
C THR A 585 -18.68 -13.20 -40.69
N LEU A 586 -17.39 -13.55 -40.68
CA LEU A 586 -16.71 -14.13 -39.52
C LEU A 586 -16.54 -13.10 -38.38
N CYS A 587 -16.20 -11.85 -38.70
CA CYS A 587 -16.13 -10.75 -37.73
C CYS A 587 -17.48 -10.49 -37.06
N ASP A 588 -18.56 -10.34 -37.85
CA ASP A 588 -19.93 -10.12 -37.35
C ASP A 588 -20.38 -11.26 -36.43
N TYR A 589 -20.07 -12.51 -36.80
CA TYR A 589 -20.34 -13.68 -35.96
C TYR A 589 -19.54 -13.63 -34.64
N ILE A 590 -18.25 -13.29 -34.68
CA ILE A 590 -17.42 -13.16 -33.48
C ILE A 590 -17.97 -12.06 -32.56
N MET A 591 -18.33 -10.91 -33.11
CA MET A 591 -18.75 -9.73 -32.36
C MET A 591 -20.11 -9.88 -31.67
N ALA A 592 -20.99 -10.73 -32.20
CA ALA A 592 -22.28 -11.05 -31.57
C ALA A 592 -22.14 -11.65 -30.15
N ASP A 593 -21.04 -12.36 -29.85
CA ASP A 593 -20.71 -12.81 -28.49
C ASP A 593 -19.19 -12.97 -28.31
N PHE A 594 -18.48 -11.84 -28.34
CA PHE A 594 -17.02 -11.78 -28.27
C PHE A 594 -16.41 -12.54 -27.06
N PRO A 595 -16.96 -12.47 -25.82
CA PRO A 595 -16.37 -13.15 -24.67
C PRO A 595 -16.40 -14.69 -24.74
N SER A 596 -17.41 -15.29 -25.39
CA SER A 596 -17.42 -16.75 -25.62
C SER A 596 -16.63 -17.16 -26.85
N ARG A 597 -16.57 -16.29 -27.87
CA ARG A 597 -15.89 -16.52 -29.17
C ARG A 597 -14.42 -16.10 -29.17
N LEU A 598 -13.87 -15.80 -27.99
CA LEU A 598 -12.48 -15.37 -27.76
C LEU A 598 -11.44 -16.32 -28.40
N HIS A 599 -11.63 -17.65 -28.31
CA HIS A 599 -10.69 -18.59 -28.93
C HIS A 599 -10.72 -18.52 -30.45
N LEU A 600 -11.92 -18.44 -31.06
CA LEU A 600 -12.11 -18.35 -32.51
C LEU A 600 -11.43 -17.11 -33.11
N VAL A 601 -11.60 -15.93 -32.51
CA VAL A 601 -10.96 -14.70 -32.99
C VAL A 601 -9.44 -14.74 -32.82
N THR A 602 -8.94 -15.34 -31.73
CA THR A 602 -7.49 -15.50 -31.48
C THR A 602 -6.87 -16.46 -32.50
N THR A 603 -7.53 -17.58 -32.80
CA THR A 603 -7.11 -18.54 -33.83
C THR A 603 -7.18 -17.93 -35.23
N TRP A 604 -8.20 -17.13 -35.54
CA TRP A 604 -8.31 -16.41 -36.81
C TRP A 604 -7.14 -15.44 -37.02
N MET A 605 -6.90 -14.55 -36.06
CA MET A 605 -5.82 -13.57 -36.16
C MET A 605 -4.43 -14.22 -36.26
N ASN A 606 -4.19 -15.34 -35.55
CA ASN A 606 -2.93 -16.08 -35.66
C ASN A 606 -2.74 -16.74 -37.04
N GLU A 607 -3.79 -17.28 -37.67
CA GLU A 607 -3.68 -17.85 -39.03
C GLU A 607 -3.60 -16.78 -40.12
N GLU A 608 -4.26 -15.61 -40.00
CA GLU A 608 -4.04 -14.48 -40.93
C GLU A 608 -2.60 -13.97 -40.85
N TRP A 609 -2.06 -13.80 -39.64
CA TRP A 609 -0.65 -13.41 -39.44
C TRP A 609 0.31 -14.40 -40.08
N TYR A 610 0.06 -15.71 -39.87
CA TYR A 610 0.88 -16.78 -40.44
C TYR A 610 0.76 -16.84 -41.97
N ASN A 611 -0.44 -16.67 -42.52
CA ASN A 611 -0.70 -16.63 -43.96
C ASN A 611 -0.01 -15.42 -44.61
N ASP A 612 -0.13 -14.22 -44.04
CA ASP A 612 0.61 -13.03 -44.52
C ASP A 612 2.12 -13.23 -44.46
N ARG A 613 2.65 -13.88 -43.40
CA ARG A 613 4.10 -14.19 -43.30
C ARG A 613 4.59 -15.17 -44.36
N ILE A 614 3.77 -16.14 -44.79
CA ILE A 614 4.08 -17.02 -45.93
C ILE A 614 3.98 -16.23 -47.23
N ARG A 615 2.84 -15.56 -47.47
CA ARG A 615 2.58 -14.86 -48.73
C ARG A 615 3.54 -13.70 -49.00
N MET A 616 4.04 -13.00 -47.98
CA MET A 616 5.11 -12.00 -48.12
C MET A 616 6.50 -12.59 -48.44
N ALA A 617 6.71 -13.90 -48.22
CA ALA A 617 7.92 -14.60 -48.64
C ALA A 617 7.84 -15.06 -50.11
N ASP A 618 6.62 -15.36 -50.59
CA ASP A 618 6.35 -15.74 -51.99
C ASP A 618 6.20 -14.52 -52.92
N ASP A 619 5.51 -13.46 -52.45
CA ASP A 619 5.26 -12.20 -53.16
C ASP A 619 5.52 -10.97 -52.26
N PRO A 620 6.60 -10.20 -52.52
CA PRO A 620 6.89 -8.97 -51.77
C PRO A 620 5.85 -7.85 -51.88
N HIS A 621 4.89 -7.93 -52.81
CA HIS A 621 3.80 -6.96 -52.95
C HIS A 621 2.48 -7.43 -52.29
N TRP A 622 2.52 -8.53 -51.53
CA TRP A 622 1.36 -9.07 -50.82
C TRP A 622 0.74 -8.04 -49.85
N ARG A 623 -0.58 -7.81 -49.99
CA ARG A 623 -1.33 -6.91 -49.10
C ARG A 623 -1.41 -7.51 -47.68
N PRO A 624 -1.03 -6.80 -46.60
CA PRO A 624 -1.20 -7.30 -45.23
C PRO A 624 -2.69 -7.32 -44.85
N ASN A 625 -3.26 -8.51 -44.77
CA ASN A 625 -4.64 -8.73 -44.34
C ASN A 625 -4.73 -8.65 -42.80
N TYR A 626 -3.71 -9.12 -42.08
CA TYR A 626 -3.67 -9.16 -40.62
C TYR A 626 -3.92 -7.79 -39.98
N GLU A 627 -3.18 -6.75 -40.39
CA GLU A 627 -3.29 -5.43 -39.77
C GLU A 627 -4.62 -4.75 -40.09
N SER A 628 -5.09 -4.90 -41.34
CA SER A 628 -6.40 -4.43 -41.79
C SER A 628 -7.54 -5.08 -41.00
N TRP A 629 -7.52 -6.41 -40.87
CA TRP A 629 -8.58 -7.15 -40.18
C TRP A 629 -8.48 -7.09 -38.67
N LEU A 630 -7.29 -6.93 -38.09
CA LEU A 630 -7.15 -6.63 -36.66
C LEU A 630 -7.71 -5.25 -36.33
N ASN A 631 -7.37 -4.21 -37.12
CA ASN A 631 -7.93 -2.87 -36.93
C ASN A 631 -9.47 -2.88 -37.11
N GLN A 632 -10.00 -3.65 -38.06
CA GLN A 632 -11.46 -3.83 -38.26
C GLN A 632 -12.14 -4.61 -37.13
N VAL A 633 -11.50 -5.66 -36.60
CA VAL A 633 -11.99 -6.41 -35.41
C VAL A 633 -12.03 -5.48 -34.19
N VAL A 634 -10.98 -4.68 -33.97
CA VAL A 634 -10.93 -3.80 -32.81
C VAL A 634 -11.90 -2.61 -32.95
N SER A 635 -12.03 -2.00 -34.14
CA SER A 635 -13.02 -0.92 -34.38
C SER A 635 -14.47 -1.42 -34.23
N THR A 636 -14.78 -2.63 -34.72
CA THR A 636 -16.10 -3.24 -34.54
C THR A 636 -16.35 -3.57 -33.06
N TYR A 637 -15.32 -3.94 -32.29
CA TYR A 637 -15.46 -4.09 -30.84
C TYR A 637 -15.79 -2.74 -30.16
N GLN A 638 -15.25 -1.61 -30.62
CA GLN A 638 -15.60 -0.28 -30.09
C GLN A 638 -17.06 0.09 -30.36
N THR A 639 -17.58 -0.13 -31.57
CA THR A 639 -18.99 0.18 -31.88
C THR A 639 -19.96 -0.76 -31.13
N VAL A 640 -19.53 -1.99 -30.82
CA VAL A 640 -20.26 -2.94 -29.94
C VAL A 640 -20.20 -2.55 -28.45
N LEU A 641 -19.22 -1.74 -28.02
CA LEU A 641 -19.25 -1.09 -26.70
C LEU A 641 -20.25 0.08 -26.70
N GLU A 642 -20.28 0.89 -27.76
CA GLU A 642 -21.18 2.04 -27.90
C GLU A 642 -22.66 1.63 -28.03
N GLY A 643 -22.94 0.54 -28.73
CA GLY A 643 -24.29 0.03 -28.99
C GLY A 643 -25.03 -0.59 -27.79
N LYS A 644 -24.52 -0.46 -26.56
CA LYS A 644 -25.09 -1.06 -25.34
C LYS A 644 -25.72 0.00 -24.40
N PRO A 645 -27.01 0.34 -24.57
CA PRO A 645 -27.67 1.30 -23.70
C PRO A 645 -27.81 0.80 -22.26
N GLU A 646 -27.58 1.70 -21.30
CA GLU A 646 -27.95 1.58 -19.88
C GLU A 646 -27.45 0.34 -19.11
N GLY A 647 -26.23 -0.13 -19.39
CA GLY A 647 -25.58 -1.19 -18.62
C GLY A 647 -24.16 -0.85 -18.20
N LYS A 648 -23.88 -0.73 -16.89
CA LYS A 648 -22.49 -0.68 -16.39
C LYS A 648 -21.75 -1.93 -16.86
N HIS A 649 -20.75 -1.76 -17.73
CA HIS A 649 -19.83 -2.85 -18.09
C HIS A 649 -19.31 -3.53 -16.82
N ASP A 650 -19.42 -4.86 -16.74
CA ASP A 650 -18.88 -5.57 -15.59
C ASP A 650 -17.35 -5.51 -15.67
N GLY A 651 -16.73 -4.71 -14.79
CA GLY A 651 -15.28 -4.48 -14.71
C GLY A 651 -14.45 -5.70 -14.27
N LYS A 652 -14.94 -6.89 -14.62
CA LYS A 652 -14.29 -8.20 -14.57
C LYS A 652 -14.07 -8.78 -15.97
N ASP A 653 -14.78 -8.29 -16.99
CA ASP A 653 -14.55 -8.77 -18.35
C ASP A 653 -13.15 -8.36 -18.81
N LYS A 654 -12.35 -9.38 -19.10
CA LYS A 654 -10.99 -9.29 -19.59
C LYS A 654 -10.87 -9.90 -20.99
N ALA A 655 -11.96 -10.26 -21.66
CA ALA A 655 -11.91 -10.92 -22.97
C ALA A 655 -11.06 -10.13 -23.98
N PHE A 656 -11.31 -8.82 -24.11
CA PHE A 656 -10.54 -7.94 -24.99
C PHE A 656 -9.05 -7.81 -24.59
N ALA A 657 -8.76 -7.69 -23.29
CA ALA A 657 -7.38 -7.63 -22.81
C ALA A 657 -6.62 -8.95 -23.01
N ARG A 658 -7.30 -10.12 -22.90
CA ARG A 658 -6.72 -11.44 -23.23
C ARG A 658 -6.49 -11.60 -24.71
N PHE A 659 -7.49 -11.28 -25.54
CA PHE A 659 -7.39 -11.30 -27.00
C PHE A 659 -6.10 -10.61 -27.46
N LEU A 660 -5.90 -9.36 -27.04
CA LEU A 660 -4.72 -8.57 -27.42
C LEU A 660 -3.39 -9.12 -26.87
N LEU A 661 -3.39 -9.86 -25.76
CA LEU A 661 -2.20 -10.52 -25.22
C LEU A 661 -1.80 -11.75 -26.05
N ASP A 662 -2.80 -12.54 -26.44
CA ASP A 662 -2.68 -13.83 -27.14
C ASP A 662 -2.45 -13.68 -28.67
N LEU A 663 -2.38 -12.43 -29.17
CA LEU A 663 -1.96 -12.10 -30.54
C LEU A 663 -0.44 -12.29 -30.76
N PRO A 664 0.02 -12.54 -32.00
CA PRO A 664 1.45 -12.61 -32.33
C PRO A 664 2.13 -11.23 -32.33
N SER A 665 1.58 -10.24 -33.04
CA SER A 665 2.07 -8.85 -33.09
C SER A 665 0.93 -7.84 -32.94
N VAL A 666 1.18 -6.72 -32.29
CA VAL A 666 0.19 -5.66 -32.07
C VAL A 666 0.69 -4.39 -32.77
N PRO A 667 -0.01 -3.88 -33.80
CA PRO A 667 0.37 -2.64 -34.48
C PRO A 667 0.32 -1.41 -33.54
N PRO A 668 1.11 -0.35 -33.83
CA PRO A 668 1.10 0.87 -33.02
C PRO A 668 -0.26 1.57 -33.01
N ASP A 669 -1.06 1.44 -34.08
CA ASP A 669 -2.43 1.92 -34.17
C ASP A 669 -3.30 1.42 -33.00
N VAL A 670 -3.13 0.16 -32.60
CA VAL A 670 -3.88 -0.45 -31.50
C VAL A 670 -3.47 0.14 -30.15
N LEU A 671 -2.21 0.57 -29.98
CA LEU A 671 -1.77 1.31 -28.80
C LEU A 671 -2.31 2.75 -28.78
N GLY A 672 -2.40 3.41 -29.93
CA GLY A 672 -3.12 4.68 -30.09
C GLY A 672 -4.60 4.54 -29.75
N LEU A 673 -5.24 3.48 -30.20
CA LEU A 673 -6.65 3.21 -29.91
C LEU A 673 -6.90 2.84 -28.43
N LEU A 674 -5.96 2.16 -27.78
CA LEU A 674 -6.00 1.92 -26.33
C LEU A 674 -5.82 3.21 -25.51
N ARG A 675 -5.10 4.21 -26.04
CA ARG A 675 -5.03 5.56 -25.47
C ARG A 675 -6.38 6.27 -25.58
N ASP A 676 -7.02 6.26 -26.75
CA ASP A 676 -8.33 6.88 -26.95
C ASP A 676 -9.41 6.23 -26.06
N LEU A 677 -9.41 4.89 -25.98
CA LEU A 677 -10.25 4.10 -25.05
C LEU A 677 -9.95 4.35 -23.56
N SER A 678 -8.84 5.01 -23.23
CA SER A 678 -8.50 5.43 -21.86
C SER A 678 -8.91 6.88 -21.55
N VAL A 679 -9.25 7.67 -22.59
CA VAL A 679 -9.75 9.06 -22.46
C VAL A 679 -11.29 9.08 -22.44
N ASP A 680 -11.95 8.25 -23.25
CA ASP A 680 -13.40 8.06 -23.24
C ASP A 680 -13.90 7.63 -21.83
N PRO A 681 -14.82 8.36 -21.18
CA PRO A 681 -15.19 8.13 -19.78
C PRO A 681 -15.94 6.82 -19.53
N ASP A 682 -16.69 6.32 -20.52
CA ASP A 682 -17.47 5.08 -20.39
C ASP A 682 -16.63 3.86 -20.75
N LYS A 683 -15.68 4.01 -21.70
CA LYS A 683 -14.76 2.95 -22.14
C LYS A 683 -13.46 2.88 -21.31
N MET A 684 -13.15 3.91 -20.52
CA MET A 684 -11.92 4.11 -19.71
C MET A 684 -11.38 2.85 -19.02
N HIS A 685 -12.27 2.03 -18.46
CA HIS A 685 -11.89 0.81 -17.74
C HIS A 685 -11.22 -0.24 -18.64
N VAL A 686 -11.62 -0.32 -19.91
CA VAL A 686 -11.10 -1.28 -20.90
C VAL A 686 -9.70 -0.86 -21.32
N GLY A 687 -9.49 0.40 -21.70
CA GLY A 687 -8.18 0.95 -22.08
C GLY A 687 -7.12 0.77 -20.97
N PHE A 688 -7.40 1.29 -19.77
CA PHE A 688 -6.50 1.14 -18.61
C PHE A 688 -6.35 -0.30 -18.11
N THR A 689 -7.25 -1.21 -18.46
CA THR A 689 -7.05 -2.64 -18.20
C THR A 689 -6.11 -3.26 -19.23
N SER A 690 -6.38 -3.14 -20.53
CA SER A 690 -5.51 -3.72 -21.57
C SER A 690 -4.07 -3.21 -21.47
N LEU A 691 -3.85 -1.90 -21.32
CA LEU A 691 -2.51 -1.32 -21.14
C LEU A 691 -1.78 -1.85 -19.89
N ARG A 692 -2.50 -2.04 -18.77
CA ARG A 692 -1.91 -2.58 -17.53
C ARG A 692 -1.50 -4.05 -17.69
N GLU A 693 -2.31 -4.86 -18.36
CA GLU A 693 -2.02 -6.28 -18.54
C GLU A 693 -0.90 -6.47 -19.58
N PHE A 694 -0.78 -5.59 -20.61
CA PHE A 694 0.40 -5.50 -21.48
C PHE A 694 1.71 -5.24 -20.69
N VAL A 695 1.73 -4.21 -19.83
CA VAL A 695 2.92 -3.89 -19.00
C VAL A 695 3.32 -5.04 -18.08
N LEU A 696 2.36 -5.83 -17.60
CA LEU A 696 2.62 -7.00 -16.76
C LEU A 696 3.11 -8.20 -17.61
N GLU A 697 2.26 -8.71 -18.50
CA GLU A 697 2.38 -10.05 -19.08
C GLU A 697 3.17 -10.09 -20.41
N ARG A 698 3.36 -8.95 -21.11
CA ARG A 698 3.94 -8.91 -22.48
C ARG A 698 5.24 -8.08 -22.54
N PRO A 699 6.42 -8.65 -22.19
CA PRO A 699 7.67 -7.92 -22.06
C PRO A 699 8.09 -7.06 -23.26
N SER A 700 7.78 -7.50 -24.49
CA SER A 700 8.14 -6.80 -25.73
C SER A 700 7.44 -5.45 -25.89
N LEU A 701 6.16 -5.34 -25.49
CA LEU A 701 5.40 -4.09 -25.56
C LEU A 701 5.40 -3.31 -24.25
N ARG A 702 6.16 -3.75 -23.24
CA ARG A 702 6.14 -3.17 -21.89
C ARG A 702 6.53 -1.70 -21.89
N ALA A 703 7.56 -1.32 -22.66
CA ALA A 703 8.03 0.06 -22.74
C ALA A 703 6.98 0.98 -23.38
N GLU A 704 6.45 0.59 -24.54
CA GLU A 704 5.45 1.36 -25.29
C GLU A 704 4.12 1.50 -24.50
N ALA A 705 3.61 0.40 -23.94
CA ALA A 705 2.39 0.42 -23.13
C ALA A 705 2.56 1.22 -21.82
N LEU A 706 3.75 1.18 -21.21
CA LEU A 706 4.07 2.03 -20.06
C LEU A 706 4.20 3.50 -20.46
N GLN A 707 4.82 3.81 -21.60
CA GLN A 707 4.89 5.17 -22.13
C GLN A 707 3.51 5.76 -22.37
N VAL A 708 2.58 5.02 -22.99
CA VAL A 708 1.17 5.47 -23.15
C VAL A 708 0.53 5.78 -21.80
N LEU A 709 0.72 4.91 -20.79
CA LEU A 709 0.21 5.15 -19.43
C LEU A 709 0.87 6.36 -18.75
N LEU A 710 2.16 6.60 -18.99
CA LEU A 710 2.92 7.73 -18.45
C LEU A 710 2.50 9.05 -19.10
N GLU A 711 2.35 9.12 -20.43
CA GLU A 711 1.79 10.27 -21.13
C GLU A 711 0.38 10.60 -20.60
N LEU A 712 -0.48 9.60 -20.38
CA LEU A 712 -1.80 9.79 -19.76
C LEU A 712 -1.74 10.34 -18.32
N THR A 713 -0.61 10.27 -17.61
CA THR A 713 -0.42 10.98 -16.31
C THR A 713 -0.22 12.48 -16.45
N THR A 714 -0.09 13.01 -17.67
CA THR A 714 -0.02 14.45 -17.97
C THR A 714 -1.30 15.01 -18.60
N HIS A 715 -2.24 14.15 -18.97
CA HIS A 715 -3.50 14.47 -19.65
C HIS A 715 -4.28 15.63 -18.99
N PRO A 716 -4.91 16.56 -19.74
CA PRO A 716 -5.57 17.73 -19.15
C PRO A 716 -6.77 17.40 -18.25
N ASP A 717 -7.62 16.44 -18.63
CA ASP A 717 -8.73 16.00 -17.78
C ASP A 717 -8.22 15.31 -16.49
N PRO A 718 -8.66 15.76 -15.29
CA PRO A 718 -8.27 15.14 -14.03
C PRO A 718 -8.82 13.71 -13.80
N VAL A 719 -9.86 13.25 -14.50
CA VAL A 719 -10.39 11.88 -14.31
C VAL A 719 -9.44 10.86 -14.93
N THR A 720 -9.17 10.97 -16.23
CA THR A 720 -8.17 10.20 -16.99
C THR A 720 -6.80 10.28 -16.33
N ARG A 721 -6.33 11.49 -15.98
CA ARG A 721 -5.01 11.68 -15.35
C ARG A 721 -4.90 10.92 -14.03
N ARG A 722 -5.94 10.93 -13.20
CA ARG A 722 -5.95 10.18 -11.93
C ARG A 722 -6.12 8.69 -12.13
N ALA A 723 -6.81 8.23 -13.17
CA ALA A 723 -6.89 6.81 -13.52
C ALA A 723 -5.52 6.26 -13.96
N ALA A 724 -4.78 7.03 -14.77
CA ALA A 724 -3.40 6.74 -15.15
C ALA A 724 -2.47 6.68 -13.93
N ILE A 725 -2.44 7.74 -13.11
CA ILE A 725 -1.59 7.81 -11.90
C ILE A 725 -1.91 6.65 -10.92
N ASN A 726 -3.19 6.32 -10.70
CA ASN A 726 -3.58 5.19 -9.83
C ASN A 726 -3.34 3.79 -10.45
N THR A 727 -2.97 3.71 -11.73
CA THR A 727 -2.49 2.50 -12.39
C THR A 727 -0.97 2.41 -12.27
N VAL A 728 -0.27 3.44 -12.73
CA VAL A 728 1.20 3.56 -12.70
C VAL A 728 1.79 3.41 -11.29
N ARG A 729 1.19 4.08 -10.29
CA ARG A 729 1.61 4.05 -8.87
C ARG A 729 1.55 2.65 -8.24
N ARG A 730 1.01 1.62 -8.90
CA ARG A 730 0.98 0.24 -8.39
C ARG A 730 2.33 -0.45 -8.45
N TRP A 731 3.17 -0.10 -9.44
CA TRP A 731 4.49 -0.71 -9.66
C TRP A 731 5.62 -0.05 -8.83
N VAL A 732 5.30 1.04 -8.14
CA VAL A 732 6.22 1.85 -7.34
C VAL A 732 5.95 1.65 -5.84
N PRO A 733 6.94 1.47 -4.95
CA PRO A 733 8.34 1.12 -5.22
C PRO A 733 8.54 -0.38 -5.47
N GLY A 734 9.68 -0.73 -6.06
CA GLY A 734 10.29 -2.06 -5.98
C GLY A 734 9.87 -3.08 -7.05
N ILE A 735 9.24 -2.66 -8.16
CA ILE A 735 8.93 -3.56 -9.28
C ILE A 735 9.64 -3.08 -10.56
N GLU A 736 10.89 -3.50 -10.71
CA GLU A 736 11.70 -3.22 -11.91
C GLU A 736 11.26 -4.03 -13.13
N PRO A 737 11.44 -3.51 -14.37
CA PRO A 737 12.02 -2.21 -14.72
C PRO A 737 11.03 -1.03 -14.63
N MET A 738 9.79 -1.26 -14.17
CA MET A 738 8.79 -0.19 -14.16
C MET A 738 9.09 0.88 -13.10
N ASP A 739 9.59 0.52 -11.92
CA ASP A 739 9.88 1.50 -10.86
C ASP A 739 10.91 2.55 -11.31
N SER A 740 12.03 2.15 -11.92
CA SER A 740 13.01 3.09 -12.49
C SER A 740 12.40 3.97 -13.60
N MET A 741 11.77 3.36 -14.62
CA MET A 741 11.18 4.12 -15.75
C MET A 741 10.12 5.15 -15.30
N ILE A 742 9.34 4.83 -14.26
CA ILE A 742 8.33 5.74 -13.69
C ILE A 742 8.99 6.88 -12.89
N ARG A 743 10.08 6.61 -12.17
CA ARG A 743 10.85 7.62 -11.43
C ARG A 743 11.49 8.63 -12.38
N ASP A 744 12.18 8.13 -13.40
CA ASP A 744 12.93 8.98 -14.35
C ASP A 744 11.98 9.93 -15.10
N PHE A 745 10.84 9.42 -15.60
CA PHE A 745 9.78 10.21 -16.23
C PHE A 745 9.22 11.29 -15.27
N ALA A 746 8.93 10.94 -14.02
CA ALA A 746 8.40 11.89 -13.04
C ALA A 746 9.40 13.01 -12.67
N LEU A 747 10.71 12.72 -12.69
CA LEU A 747 11.77 13.71 -12.47
C LEU A 747 12.01 14.58 -13.72
N GLN A 748 11.98 14.01 -14.92
CA GLN A 748 12.11 14.77 -16.17
C GLN A 748 10.97 15.79 -16.34
N ILE A 749 9.74 15.44 -15.98
CA ILE A 749 8.62 16.40 -15.95
C ILE A 749 8.84 17.51 -14.91
N LEU A 750 9.38 17.19 -13.72
CA LEU A 750 9.70 18.21 -12.71
C LEU A 750 10.73 19.22 -13.23
N ARG A 751 11.74 18.76 -13.99
CA ARG A 751 12.75 19.64 -14.62
C ARG A 751 12.13 20.66 -15.58
N ARG A 752 11.03 20.33 -16.27
CA ARG A 752 10.31 21.28 -17.17
C ARG A 752 9.75 22.51 -16.44
N LEU A 753 9.64 22.50 -15.10
CA LEU A 753 9.22 23.66 -14.28
C LEU A 753 10.37 24.60 -13.87
N GLN A 754 11.63 24.19 -14.07
CA GLN A 754 12.81 24.97 -13.72
C GLN A 754 13.09 26.06 -14.77
N LYS A 755 13.70 27.17 -14.36
CA LYS A 755 14.15 28.23 -15.29
C LYS A 755 15.23 27.68 -16.22
N ARG A 756 14.97 27.68 -17.54
CA ARG A 756 15.99 27.39 -18.56
C ARG A 756 17.12 28.43 -18.45
N PRO A 757 18.41 28.03 -18.55
CA PRO A 757 19.47 28.99 -18.82
C PRO A 757 19.23 29.62 -20.21
N PRO A 758 19.53 30.91 -20.40
CA PRO A 758 19.36 31.54 -21.71
C PRO A 758 20.30 30.89 -22.73
N LYS A 759 19.78 30.53 -23.91
CA LYS A 759 20.63 30.16 -25.05
C LYS A 759 21.40 31.40 -25.49
N GLU A 760 22.73 31.32 -25.48
CA GLU A 760 23.55 32.27 -26.23
C GLU A 760 23.33 32.01 -27.73
N GLU A 761 22.99 33.05 -28.48
CA GLU A 761 22.69 32.95 -29.91
C GLU A 761 23.99 32.82 -30.73
N ALA A 762 24.50 31.59 -30.87
CA ALA A 762 25.50 31.28 -31.90
C ALA A 762 24.91 31.57 -33.30
N PRO A 763 25.66 32.25 -34.20
CA PRO A 763 25.11 32.79 -35.44
C PRO A 763 24.77 31.69 -36.45
N LYS A 764 23.64 31.85 -37.13
CA LYS A 764 23.25 30.98 -38.25
C LYS A 764 24.20 31.19 -39.43
N VAL A 765 25.00 30.16 -39.74
CA VAL A 765 25.65 30.01 -41.04
C VAL A 765 24.88 28.95 -41.83
N ILE A 766 24.57 29.24 -43.08
CA ILE A 766 23.95 28.33 -44.04
C ILE A 766 25.07 27.80 -44.93
N ASP A 767 25.20 26.48 -45.05
CA ASP A 767 25.60 25.87 -46.33
C ASP A 767 25.16 24.39 -46.41
N GLU A 768 25.21 23.82 -47.61
CA GLU A 768 24.73 22.47 -47.91
C GLU A 768 25.86 21.44 -48.13
N GLN A 769 25.50 20.14 -48.06
CA GLN A 769 26.17 19.00 -48.72
C GLN A 769 27.68 18.72 -48.42
N ALA A 770 27.96 17.70 -47.60
CA ALA A 770 29.16 16.85 -47.69
C ALA A 770 28.92 15.47 -47.05
N SER A 771 29.78 14.48 -47.33
CA SER A 771 29.57 13.06 -46.97
C SER A 771 30.74 12.39 -46.24
N ALA A 772 30.38 11.49 -45.30
CA ALA A 772 31.06 10.27 -44.85
C ALA A 772 32.52 10.29 -44.31
N SER A 773 32.76 9.45 -43.29
CA SER A 773 34.06 9.14 -42.62
C SER A 773 34.72 10.32 -41.87
N ASP A 774 35.54 10.12 -40.83
CA ASP A 774 36.12 8.89 -40.26
C ASP A 774 36.17 8.92 -38.71
N GLU A 775 36.74 7.89 -38.08
CA GLU A 775 36.71 7.63 -36.62
C GLU A 775 37.60 8.52 -35.71
N ASN A 776 37.33 8.44 -34.40
CA ASN A 776 38.19 8.73 -33.24
C ASN A 776 38.47 10.20 -32.85
N MET A 777 37.79 10.67 -31.78
CA MET A 777 38.48 11.27 -30.63
C MET A 777 37.69 11.14 -29.32
N GLU A 778 38.43 11.14 -28.20
CA GLU A 778 37.94 10.93 -26.83
C GLU A 778 37.69 12.28 -26.13
N ASP A 779 36.43 12.69 -25.97
CA ASP A 779 36.01 13.55 -24.85
C ASP A 779 34.52 13.31 -24.50
N GLY A 780 34.20 13.35 -23.20
CA GLY A 780 32.94 12.89 -22.61
C GLY A 780 31.81 13.92 -22.61
N GLN A 781 31.60 14.65 -23.70
CA GLN A 781 30.52 15.65 -23.77
C GLN A 781 29.17 14.97 -24.00
N LEU A 782 28.37 14.91 -22.92
CA LEU A 782 26.98 14.44 -22.94
C LEU A 782 26.16 15.21 -23.99
N PRO A 783 25.33 14.54 -24.81
CA PRO A 783 24.35 15.21 -25.64
C PRO A 783 23.43 16.11 -24.81
N SER A 784 23.02 17.24 -25.37
CA SER A 784 22.02 18.12 -24.76
C SER A 784 20.75 17.36 -24.42
N GLU A 785 20.25 17.46 -23.18
CA GLU A 785 19.04 16.76 -22.75
C GLU A 785 17.82 17.18 -23.59
N ASP A 786 17.41 16.32 -24.53
CA ASP A 786 16.11 16.42 -25.20
C ASP A 786 15.00 16.21 -24.15
N LEU A 787 14.46 17.32 -23.64
CA LEU A 787 13.44 17.34 -22.59
C LEU A 787 12.18 16.59 -23.06
N LEU A 788 11.96 15.40 -22.47
CA LEU A 788 10.90 14.47 -22.84
C LEU A 788 9.58 15.20 -23.13
N GLN A 789 9.13 15.08 -24.37
CA GLN A 789 7.95 15.74 -24.90
C GLN A 789 6.76 14.79 -24.83
N THR A 790 5.65 15.25 -24.26
CA THR A 790 4.39 14.49 -24.17
C THR A 790 3.29 15.29 -24.85
N PRO A 791 2.35 14.68 -25.58
CA PRO A 791 1.35 15.39 -26.40
C PRO A 791 0.30 16.19 -25.60
N TYR A 792 0.36 16.15 -24.27
CA TYR A 792 -0.56 16.86 -23.37
C TYR A 792 0.10 18.01 -22.59
N LEU A 793 1.42 18.20 -22.69
CA LEU A 793 2.16 19.30 -22.05
C LEU A 793 2.61 20.32 -23.07
N LEU A 794 2.60 21.60 -22.68
CA LEU A 794 3.15 22.69 -23.48
C LEU A 794 4.69 22.68 -23.43
N ASP A 795 5.33 23.16 -24.50
CA ASP A 795 6.80 23.23 -24.59
C ASP A 795 7.42 24.36 -23.78
N GLU A 796 6.64 25.40 -23.47
CA GLU A 796 6.93 26.45 -22.51
C GLU A 796 5.68 26.81 -21.70
N ILE A 797 5.87 27.29 -20.47
CA ILE A 797 4.77 27.67 -19.57
C ILE A 797 4.53 29.16 -19.70
N GLU A 798 3.35 29.53 -20.20
CA GLU A 798 2.86 30.92 -20.16
C GLU A 798 2.91 31.49 -18.74
N LEU A 799 3.50 32.67 -18.57
CA LEU A 799 3.54 33.41 -17.31
C LEU A 799 2.48 34.53 -17.34
N PRO A 800 1.67 34.75 -16.28
CA PRO A 800 1.64 34.02 -15.01
C PRO A 800 1.20 32.55 -15.12
N ALA A 801 1.92 31.66 -14.44
CA ALA A 801 1.73 30.21 -14.55
C ALA A 801 0.35 29.77 -14.02
N ARG A 802 -0.46 29.17 -14.91
CA ARG A 802 -1.78 28.65 -14.53
C ARG A 802 -1.62 27.43 -13.63
N LYS A 803 -2.18 27.48 -12.42
CA LYS A 803 -2.17 26.39 -11.40
C LYS A 803 -2.59 25.02 -11.95
N ALA A 804 -3.46 24.97 -12.96
CA ALA A 804 -3.85 23.73 -13.64
C ALA A 804 -2.71 23.10 -14.47
N HIS A 805 -1.89 23.93 -15.15
CA HIS A 805 -0.73 23.46 -15.93
C HIS A 805 0.39 22.99 -14.99
N VAL A 806 0.63 23.74 -13.90
CA VAL A 806 1.58 23.31 -12.86
C VAL A 806 1.14 21.99 -12.22
N LEU A 807 -0.16 21.79 -11.99
CA LEU A 807 -0.69 20.51 -11.47
C LEU A 807 -0.41 19.32 -12.40
N GLN A 808 -0.56 19.47 -13.72
CA GLN A 808 -0.24 18.40 -14.69
C GLN A 808 1.21 17.91 -14.56
N HIS A 809 2.14 18.80 -14.24
CA HIS A 809 3.55 18.47 -14.06
C HIS A 809 3.85 17.79 -12.70
N VAL A 810 3.08 18.08 -11.63
CA VAL A 810 3.40 17.60 -10.27
C VAL A 810 2.45 16.52 -9.72
N GLU A 811 1.26 16.29 -10.28
CA GLU A 811 0.26 15.37 -9.68
C GLU A 811 0.76 13.92 -9.61
N LEU A 812 1.55 13.45 -10.59
CA LEU A 812 2.23 12.14 -10.52
C LEU A 812 3.23 12.12 -9.36
N LEU A 813 4.18 13.05 -9.32
CA LEU A 813 5.25 13.10 -8.32
C LEU A 813 4.70 13.26 -6.88
N PHE A 814 3.64 14.03 -6.71
CA PHE A 814 2.91 14.16 -5.44
C PHE A 814 2.20 12.86 -5.05
N ALA A 815 1.68 12.08 -6.01
CA ALA A 815 1.12 10.76 -5.70
C ALA A 815 2.22 9.73 -5.34
N LEU A 816 3.37 9.77 -6.00
CA LEU A 816 4.50 8.87 -5.71
C LEU A 816 5.18 9.19 -4.37
N SER A 817 5.37 10.47 -4.02
CA SER A 817 6.05 10.89 -2.78
C SER A 817 5.36 10.45 -1.48
N VAL A 818 4.05 10.19 -1.51
CA VAL A 818 3.31 9.53 -0.40
C VAL A 818 3.81 8.10 -0.12
N LYS A 819 4.39 7.42 -1.11
CA LYS A 819 5.03 6.10 -0.96
C LYS A 819 6.55 6.20 -0.76
N ILE A 820 7.20 7.15 -1.44
CA ILE A 820 8.66 7.34 -1.43
C ILE A 820 8.97 8.79 -1.00
N PRO A 821 9.21 9.04 0.29
CA PRO A 821 9.50 10.40 0.79
C PRO A 821 10.78 11.03 0.21
N GLU A 822 11.64 10.27 -0.47
CA GLU A 822 12.87 10.76 -1.12
C GLU A 822 12.59 11.77 -2.22
N PHE A 823 11.48 11.63 -2.96
CA PHE A 823 11.03 12.60 -3.96
C PHE A 823 10.80 14.02 -3.39
N LEU A 824 10.66 14.18 -2.07
CA LEU A 824 10.59 15.49 -1.44
C LEU A 824 11.91 16.27 -1.55
N ASP A 825 13.07 15.58 -1.60
CA ASP A 825 14.36 16.24 -1.77
C ASP A 825 14.44 16.93 -3.13
N GLU A 826 14.02 16.21 -4.18
CA GLU A 826 13.96 16.69 -5.56
C GLU A 826 12.97 17.85 -5.71
N ILE A 827 11.78 17.75 -5.09
CA ILE A 827 10.79 18.84 -5.07
C ILE A 827 11.36 20.09 -4.43
N PHE A 828 11.98 19.98 -3.23
CA PHE A 828 12.53 21.14 -2.52
C PHE A 828 13.74 21.75 -3.23
N THR A 829 14.56 20.92 -3.88
CA THR A 829 15.75 21.37 -4.64
C THR A 829 15.34 22.06 -5.94
N ALA A 830 14.43 21.46 -6.72
CA ALA A 830 13.91 22.05 -7.94
C ALA A 830 13.15 23.36 -7.68
N TYR A 831 12.41 23.45 -6.57
CA TYR A 831 11.58 24.62 -6.22
C TYR A 831 12.36 25.95 -6.25
N GLY A 832 13.58 25.98 -5.70
CA GLY A 832 14.43 27.18 -5.69
C GLY A 832 14.82 27.69 -7.08
N GLN A 833 14.74 26.83 -8.10
CA GLN A 833 15.08 27.13 -9.50
C GLN A 833 13.86 27.53 -10.36
N MET A 834 12.65 27.51 -9.80
CA MET A 834 11.40 27.81 -10.52
C MET A 834 11.09 29.32 -10.56
N GLU A 835 10.07 29.71 -11.35
CA GLU A 835 9.51 31.06 -11.42
C GLU A 835 8.53 31.32 -10.25
N LEU A 836 8.34 32.57 -9.83
CA LEU A 836 7.55 32.95 -8.64
C LEU A 836 6.09 32.46 -8.71
N THR A 837 5.43 32.58 -9.86
CA THR A 837 4.02 32.16 -10.03
C THR A 837 3.89 30.62 -10.05
N VAL A 838 4.93 29.91 -10.49
CA VAL A 838 5.05 28.45 -10.34
C VAL A 838 5.29 28.06 -8.88
N GLN A 839 6.15 28.80 -8.17
CA GLN A 839 6.44 28.62 -6.74
C GLN A 839 5.20 28.84 -5.86
N GLU A 840 4.35 29.83 -6.16
CA GLU A 840 3.06 30.05 -5.51
C GLU A 840 2.09 28.89 -5.78
N ALA A 841 1.94 28.47 -7.03
CA ALA A 841 1.09 27.34 -7.40
C ALA A 841 1.51 26.04 -6.69
N ILE A 842 2.81 25.80 -6.48
CA ILE A 842 3.31 24.63 -5.74
C ILE A 842 3.04 24.72 -4.24
N GLN A 843 3.22 25.89 -3.60
CA GLN A 843 2.86 26.08 -2.17
C GLN A 843 1.38 25.75 -1.91
N ASP A 844 0.53 26.06 -2.87
CA ASP A 844 -0.90 25.75 -2.82
C ASP A 844 -1.14 24.24 -2.99
N LEU A 845 -0.63 23.65 -4.07
CA LEU A 845 -0.90 22.26 -4.45
C LEU A 845 -0.26 21.23 -3.50
N ILE A 846 0.90 21.52 -2.91
CA ILE A 846 1.58 20.62 -1.96
C ILE A 846 0.76 20.41 -0.67
N THR A 847 -0.21 21.30 -0.36
CA THR A 847 -1.04 21.24 0.86
C THR A 847 -1.65 19.86 1.10
N ALA A 848 -2.15 19.20 0.05
CA ALA A 848 -2.76 17.87 0.16
C ALA A 848 -1.72 16.77 0.45
N LEU A 849 -0.53 16.87 -0.14
CA LEU A 849 0.59 15.94 0.10
C LEU A 849 1.04 16.03 1.56
N ILE A 850 1.33 17.23 2.07
CA ILE A 850 1.81 17.45 3.44
C ILE A 850 0.78 16.95 4.47
N LYS A 851 -0.52 17.26 4.27
CA LYS A 851 -1.59 16.75 5.15
C LYS A 851 -1.76 15.22 5.08
N SER A 852 -1.29 14.55 4.03
CA SER A 852 -1.28 13.08 3.92
C SER A 852 -0.03 12.40 4.51
N LEU A 853 1.11 13.12 4.56
CA LEU A 853 2.36 12.62 5.15
C LEU A 853 2.41 12.76 6.68
N GLY A 854 1.79 13.83 7.22
CA GLY A 854 1.74 14.11 8.65
C GLY A 854 3.01 14.72 9.24
N SER A 855 2.87 15.34 10.41
CA SER A 855 3.93 16.08 11.12
C SER A 855 4.99 15.21 11.82
N SER A 856 4.83 13.89 11.78
CA SER A 856 5.79 12.89 12.29
C SER A 856 6.69 12.29 11.22
N ASN A 857 6.57 12.71 9.95
CA ASN A 857 7.38 12.17 8.86
C ASN A 857 8.85 12.62 8.97
N GLY A 858 9.74 11.70 9.38
CA GLY A 858 11.16 12.00 9.64
C GLY A 858 11.94 12.54 8.43
N LYS A 859 11.57 12.18 7.20
CA LYS A 859 12.22 12.72 5.99
C LYS A 859 11.83 14.17 5.75
N LEU A 860 10.54 14.49 5.88
CA LEU A 860 10.04 15.86 5.77
C LEU A 860 10.57 16.77 6.89
N LEU A 861 10.67 16.26 8.13
CA LEU A 861 11.36 16.97 9.22
C LEU A 861 12.85 17.20 8.91
N THR A 862 13.54 16.20 8.34
CA THR A 862 14.94 16.35 7.89
C THR A 862 15.08 17.45 6.84
N LEU A 863 14.16 17.52 5.86
CA LEU A 863 14.13 18.59 4.85
C LEU A 863 13.84 19.97 5.43
N MET A 864 12.96 20.07 6.43
CA MET A 864 12.78 21.34 7.15
C MET A 864 14.10 21.77 7.83
N ARG A 865 14.88 20.83 8.38
CA ARG A 865 16.18 21.12 9.01
C ARG A 865 17.29 21.48 8.01
N THR A 866 17.34 20.83 6.84
CA THR A 866 18.41 21.07 5.84
C THR A 866 18.10 22.20 4.87
N CYS A 867 16.82 22.44 4.59
CA CYS A 867 16.22 23.52 3.79
C CYS A 867 17.12 24.05 2.65
N PRO A 868 16.99 23.51 1.42
CA PRO A 868 17.70 24.03 0.25
C PRO A 868 17.50 25.54 0.04
N PRO A 869 18.53 26.28 -0.43
CA PRO A 869 18.42 27.72 -0.65
C PRO A 869 17.30 28.03 -1.65
N GLY A 870 16.45 29.01 -1.31
CA GLY A 870 15.26 29.34 -2.09
C GLY A 870 14.02 28.47 -1.81
N SER A 871 14.10 27.42 -0.98
CA SER A 871 12.94 26.62 -0.57
C SER A 871 12.29 27.10 0.74
N GLU A 872 12.72 28.23 1.30
CA GLU A 872 12.30 28.73 2.62
C GLU A 872 10.81 29.05 2.68
N SER A 873 10.25 29.64 1.61
CA SER A 873 8.81 29.93 1.51
C SER A 873 7.96 28.65 1.47
N LEU A 874 8.46 27.59 0.84
CA LEU A 874 7.85 26.26 0.86
C LEU A 874 7.93 25.63 2.27
N ALA A 875 9.09 25.73 2.94
CA ALA A 875 9.26 25.24 4.32
C ALA A 875 8.34 25.97 5.33
N LEU A 876 8.15 27.28 5.16
CA LEU A 876 7.19 28.09 5.93
C LEU A 876 5.74 27.63 5.67
N ARG A 877 5.39 27.35 4.41
CA ARG A 877 4.07 26.80 4.06
C ARG A 877 3.84 25.43 4.70
N VAL A 878 4.83 24.53 4.69
CA VAL A 878 4.80 23.23 5.38
C VAL A 878 4.58 23.39 6.89
N LEU A 879 5.34 24.29 7.55
CA LEU A 879 5.18 24.58 8.97
C LEU A 879 3.75 25.06 9.29
N THR A 880 3.25 26.03 8.53
CA THR A 880 1.87 26.54 8.64
C THR A 880 0.85 25.40 8.55
N ILE A 881 0.98 24.50 7.56
CA ILE A 881 0.07 23.37 7.35
C ILE A 881 0.01 22.42 8.55
N PHE A 882 1.14 22.18 9.24
CA PHE A 882 1.16 21.35 10.46
C PHE A 882 0.46 22.00 11.66
N THR A 883 0.34 23.33 11.66
CA THR A 883 -0.26 24.12 12.75
C THR A 883 -1.69 24.60 12.47
N GLU A 884 -2.19 24.48 11.23
CA GLU A 884 -3.54 24.93 10.82
C GLU A 884 -4.68 24.31 11.65
N HIS A 885 -4.52 23.09 12.18
CA HIS A 885 -5.62 22.32 12.80
C HIS A 885 -5.22 21.56 14.09
N GLY A 886 -4.05 21.84 14.69
CA GLY A 886 -3.58 21.09 15.85
C GLY A 886 -2.37 21.71 16.53
N ARG A 887 -2.04 21.22 17.73
CA ARG A 887 -0.86 21.68 18.48
C ARG A 887 0.42 21.22 17.76
N PRO A 888 1.39 22.11 17.51
CA PRO A 888 2.71 21.69 17.04
C PRO A 888 3.37 20.70 18.02
N SER A 889 4.12 19.74 17.48
CA SER A 889 4.83 18.75 18.31
C SER A 889 6.08 19.37 18.94
N ALA A 890 6.48 18.89 20.12
CA ALA A 890 7.71 19.35 20.79
C ALA A 890 8.97 19.14 19.91
N GLN A 891 8.97 18.11 19.05
CA GLN A 891 10.02 17.89 18.05
C GLN A 891 10.06 18.99 16.98
N LEU A 892 8.90 19.43 16.47
CA LEU A 892 8.79 20.53 15.51
C LEU A 892 9.20 21.87 16.13
N VAL A 893 8.79 22.14 17.38
CA VAL A 893 9.21 23.32 18.14
C VAL A 893 10.73 23.34 18.34
N ALA A 894 11.34 22.23 18.78
CA ALA A 894 12.79 22.13 18.94
C ALA A 894 13.55 22.30 17.62
N LEU A 895 13.02 21.75 16.52
CA LEU A 895 13.62 21.84 15.20
C LEU A 895 13.66 23.28 14.67
N VAL A 896 12.58 24.05 14.86
CA VAL A 896 12.53 25.47 14.43
C VAL A 896 13.34 26.37 15.38
N LYS A 897 13.36 26.09 16.70
CA LYS A 897 14.27 26.77 17.66
C LYS A 897 15.75 26.63 17.20
N GLY A 898 16.14 25.44 16.72
CA GLY A 898 17.47 25.19 16.13
C GLY A 898 17.70 25.97 14.83
N LEU A 899 16.83 25.79 13.83
CA LEU A 899 16.91 26.46 12.52
C LEU A 899 17.13 27.98 12.60
N ILE A 900 16.40 28.66 13.48
CA ILE A 900 16.50 30.13 13.64
C ILE A 900 17.83 30.52 14.29
N SER A 901 18.36 29.69 15.19
CA SER A 901 19.67 29.91 15.81
C SER A 901 20.84 29.64 14.85
N ASP A 902 20.67 28.65 13.95
CA ASP A 902 21.73 28.20 13.03
C ASP A 902 21.78 29.00 11.71
N ARG A 903 20.68 29.62 11.27
CA ARG A 903 20.54 30.26 9.94
C ARG A 903 19.90 31.65 9.88
N ASP A 904 19.57 32.25 11.01
CA ASP A 904 19.01 33.62 11.10
C ASP A 904 17.73 33.87 10.27
N LEU A 905 16.91 32.83 10.08
CA LEU A 905 15.68 32.84 9.25
C LEU A 905 14.63 33.88 9.69
N ASP A 906 13.70 34.20 8.77
CA ASP A 906 12.59 35.14 8.99
C ASP A 906 11.80 34.79 10.27
N ALA A 907 11.55 35.78 11.12
CA ALA A 907 10.76 35.64 12.33
C ALA A 907 9.31 35.19 12.08
N ARG A 908 8.81 35.22 10.83
CA ARG A 908 7.56 34.53 10.45
C ARG A 908 7.54 33.04 10.82
N PHE A 909 8.69 32.36 10.83
CA PHE A 909 8.77 30.94 11.24
C PHE A 909 8.42 30.71 12.73
N LEU A 910 8.45 31.74 13.58
CA LEU A 910 8.06 31.64 15.00
C LEU A 910 6.55 31.73 15.22
N ILE A 911 5.84 32.44 14.32
CA ILE A 911 4.41 32.78 14.47
C ILE A 911 3.54 31.53 14.72
N PRO A 912 3.71 30.38 14.02
CA PRO A 912 2.81 29.24 14.18
C PRO A 912 3.10 28.38 15.43
N ILE A 913 4.21 28.62 16.13
CA ILE A 913 4.72 27.76 17.22
C ILE A 913 4.87 28.49 18.57
N ILE A 914 4.89 29.82 18.60
CA ILE A 914 5.10 30.62 19.83
C ILE A 914 4.10 30.35 20.96
N ALA A 915 2.91 29.82 20.65
CA ALA A 915 1.89 29.45 21.63
C ALA A 915 2.20 28.19 22.45
N GLU A 916 3.09 27.32 21.97
CA GLU A 916 3.54 26.10 22.66
C GLU A 916 5.06 26.19 22.99
N MET A 917 5.61 27.42 23.07
CA MET A 917 6.97 27.68 23.51
C MET A 917 6.99 28.06 25.00
N ASP A 918 8.06 27.67 25.68
CA ASP A 918 8.28 27.98 27.09
C ASP A 918 8.41 29.49 27.33
N LYS A 919 7.88 30.01 28.44
CA LYS A 919 8.00 31.43 28.84
C LYS A 919 9.39 32.06 28.57
N PRO A 920 10.55 31.48 28.98
CA PRO A 920 11.86 32.06 28.68
C PRO A 920 12.20 32.17 27.18
N ASP A 921 11.70 31.27 26.34
CA ASP A 921 11.89 31.36 24.89
C ASP A 921 10.90 32.37 24.26
N ILE A 922 9.66 32.46 24.74
CA ILE A 922 8.74 33.54 24.32
C ILE A 922 9.37 34.90 24.61
N LEU A 923 9.93 35.10 25.82
CA LEU A 923 10.66 36.33 26.20
C LEU A 923 11.77 36.67 25.20
N LYS A 924 12.57 35.67 24.79
CA LYS A 924 13.71 35.85 23.87
C LYS A 924 13.30 36.14 22.42
N TYR A 925 12.27 35.46 21.91
CA TYR A 925 11.95 35.49 20.47
C TYR A 925 10.83 36.49 20.10
N LEU A 926 10.00 36.91 21.06
CA LEU A 926 8.94 37.89 20.81
C LEU A 926 9.43 39.24 20.25
N PRO A 927 10.51 39.88 20.74
CA PRO A 927 11.01 41.15 20.19
C PRO A 927 11.32 41.07 18.69
N ARG A 928 11.91 39.95 18.25
CA ARG A 928 12.26 39.67 16.85
C ARG A 928 11.03 39.59 15.94
N ILE A 929 9.89 39.08 16.43
CA ILE A 929 8.61 39.05 15.70
C ILE A 929 8.01 40.46 15.62
N VAL A 930 8.07 41.23 16.71
CA VAL A 930 7.50 42.59 16.74
C VAL A 930 8.28 43.54 15.82
N SER A 931 9.57 43.29 15.62
CA SER A 931 10.39 44.03 14.64
C SER A 931 9.93 43.88 13.17
N ILE A 932 9.07 42.90 12.83
CA ILE A 932 8.46 42.76 11.49
C ILE A 932 7.49 43.93 11.18
N LEU A 933 6.99 44.66 12.19
CA LEU A 933 6.02 45.75 12.02
C LEU A 933 6.62 46.91 11.21
N ASN A 934 6.22 46.99 9.95
CA ASN A 934 6.68 47.94 8.92
C ASN A 934 5.64 49.02 8.56
N GLY A 935 4.54 49.14 9.32
CA GLY A 935 3.42 50.03 9.01
C GLY A 935 2.25 49.37 8.26
N GLN A 936 2.44 48.24 7.57
CA GLN A 936 1.37 47.57 6.80
C GLN A 936 0.37 46.83 7.72
N GLN A 937 -0.84 46.57 7.19
CA GLN A 937 -1.93 45.95 7.96
C GLN A 937 -1.74 44.44 8.18
N GLU A 938 -1.09 43.73 7.27
CA GLU A 938 -0.87 42.28 7.39
C GLU A 938 0.06 41.92 8.58
N PRO A 939 1.26 42.52 8.76
CA PRO A 939 2.05 42.33 9.97
C PRO A 939 1.30 42.67 11.27
N LYS A 940 0.44 43.70 11.25
CA LYS A 940 -0.38 44.09 12.41
C LYS A 940 -1.42 43.03 12.78
N ASN A 941 -2.05 42.41 11.77
CA ASN A 941 -2.98 41.30 11.98
C ASN A 941 -2.26 40.04 12.49
N LEU A 942 -1.07 39.73 11.96
CA LEU A 942 -0.23 38.62 12.42
C LEU A 942 0.23 38.81 13.89
N VAL A 943 0.76 39.99 14.23
CA VAL A 943 1.17 40.31 15.61
C VAL A 943 -0.03 40.33 16.57
N ARG A 944 -1.22 40.78 16.13
CA ARG A 944 -2.46 40.64 16.91
C ARG A 944 -2.80 39.18 17.21
N SER A 945 -2.66 38.29 16.23
CA SER A 945 -2.87 36.85 16.40
C SER A 945 -1.86 36.24 17.39
N VAL A 946 -0.57 36.59 17.26
CA VAL A 946 0.47 36.17 18.22
C VAL A 946 0.14 36.62 19.64
N PHE A 947 -0.15 37.91 19.86
CA PHE A 947 -0.49 38.42 21.18
C PHE A 947 -1.75 37.75 21.75
N SER A 948 -2.77 37.51 20.92
CA SER A 948 -3.99 36.80 21.30
C SER A 948 -3.77 35.32 21.65
N SER A 949 -2.70 34.70 21.16
CA SER A 949 -2.38 33.29 21.43
C SER A 949 -1.34 33.10 22.54
N VAL A 950 -0.59 34.14 22.88
CA VAL A 950 0.46 34.14 23.92
C VAL A 950 -0.08 34.57 25.30
N VAL A 951 -1.24 35.26 25.33
CA VAL A 951 -1.79 35.89 26.53
C VAL A 951 -2.96 35.10 27.13
N THR A 952 -2.86 34.78 28.42
CA THR A 952 -3.96 34.12 29.17
C THR A 952 -4.98 35.13 29.69
N THR A 953 -6.27 34.90 29.46
CA THR A 953 -7.37 35.69 30.07
C THR A 953 -7.80 35.10 31.44
N PRO A 954 -8.06 35.94 32.47
CA PRO A 954 -8.58 35.44 33.75
C PRO A 954 -10.05 34.97 33.61
N PRO A 955 -10.43 33.80 34.15
CA PRO A 955 -11.81 33.32 34.08
C PRO A 955 -12.75 34.15 34.96
N GLN A 956 -13.63 34.91 34.32
CA GLN A 956 -14.64 35.75 34.98
C GLN A 956 -15.92 34.95 35.30
N THR A 957 -15.92 34.19 36.40
CA THR A 957 -17.17 33.74 37.08
C THR A 957 -16.92 33.21 38.49
N PHE A 958 -17.89 33.43 39.39
CA PHE A 958 -17.86 32.95 40.77
C PHE A 958 -18.64 31.62 40.87
N GLY A 959 -18.06 30.56 41.45
CA GLY A 959 -18.71 29.25 41.58
C GLY A 959 -17.80 28.22 42.29
N SER A 960 -18.40 27.22 42.96
CA SER A 960 -17.73 26.38 43.95
C SER A 960 -17.90 24.87 43.74
N VAL A 961 -16.87 24.08 44.08
CA VAL A 961 -16.83 22.58 44.13
C VAL A 961 -16.93 21.94 42.72
N SER A 962 -16.01 21.10 42.24
CA SER A 962 -15.54 19.84 42.86
C SER A 962 -14.21 19.29 42.29
N SER A 963 -13.69 18.26 42.95
CA SER A 963 -12.81 17.18 42.44
C SER A 963 -11.54 17.51 41.62
N ASN A 964 -10.41 17.59 42.34
CA ASN A 964 -9.15 16.89 42.06
C ASN A 964 -8.72 16.64 40.59
N LEU A 965 -8.32 17.70 39.87
CA LEU A 965 -7.34 17.61 38.78
C LEU A 965 -6.24 18.68 38.99
N PRO A 966 -4.95 18.36 38.75
CA PRO A 966 -3.84 19.22 39.16
C PRO A 966 -3.72 20.49 38.32
N ARG A 967 -3.76 21.64 39.01
CA ARG A 967 -3.93 23.00 38.47
C ARG A 967 -2.64 23.64 37.90
N VAL A 968 -1.80 22.85 37.21
CA VAL A 968 -0.38 23.21 36.96
C VAL A 968 -0.17 24.12 35.74
N ARG A 969 -0.87 23.88 34.62
CA ARG A 969 -0.66 24.60 33.32
C ARG A 969 -1.11 26.08 33.29
N GLN A 970 -1.40 26.71 34.43
CA GLN A 970 -1.73 28.14 34.50
C GLN A 970 -0.47 29.04 34.62
N SER A 971 0.72 28.51 34.30
CA SER A 971 2.03 29.12 34.63
C SER A 971 3.02 29.27 33.46
N GLU A 972 2.73 28.68 32.30
CA GLU A 972 3.68 28.55 31.18
C GLU A 972 3.61 29.70 30.15
N LEU A 973 2.48 30.42 30.10
CA LEU A 973 2.21 31.53 29.17
C LEU A 973 2.40 32.91 29.83
N LEU A 974 2.36 33.99 29.03
CA LEU A 974 2.45 35.36 29.53
C LEU A 974 1.08 35.88 30.00
N THR A 975 1.09 36.63 31.10
CA THR A 975 -0.07 37.43 31.48
C THR A 975 -0.20 38.67 30.59
N PRO A 976 -1.40 39.28 30.47
CA PRO A 976 -1.58 40.52 29.73
C PRO A 976 -0.67 41.66 30.22
N ALA A 977 -0.38 41.68 31.54
CA ALA A 977 0.48 42.69 32.13
C ALA A 977 1.95 42.51 31.71
N GLU A 978 2.48 41.29 31.86
CA GLU A 978 3.87 40.98 31.48
C GLU A 978 4.14 41.28 30.00
N LEU A 979 3.21 40.92 29.08
CA LEU A 979 3.36 41.25 27.65
C LEU A 979 3.55 42.76 27.42
N MET A 980 2.78 43.62 28.09
CA MET A 980 2.90 45.06 27.91
C MET A 980 4.17 45.62 28.56
N VAL A 981 4.61 45.07 29.70
CA VAL A 981 5.90 45.44 30.32
C VAL A 981 7.06 45.13 29.36
N LEU A 982 7.08 43.92 28.78
CA LEU A 982 8.13 43.49 27.84
C LEU A 982 8.25 44.37 26.60
N LEU A 983 7.13 44.86 26.06
CA LEU A 983 7.14 45.81 24.93
C LEU A 983 7.76 47.17 25.29
N HIS A 984 7.91 47.50 26.57
CA HIS A 984 8.60 48.69 27.07
C HIS A 984 10.04 48.40 27.52
N GLU A 985 10.32 47.23 28.12
CA GLU A 985 11.69 46.80 28.43
C GLU A 985 12.52 46.63 27.14
N ALA A 986 11.96 45.95 26.14
CA ALA A 986 12.60 45.68 24.85
C ALA A 986 12.52 46.83 23.83
N GLU A 987 12.19 48.07 24.25
CA GLU A 987 12.04 49.25 23.38
C GLU A 987 13.25 49.46 22.44
N LYS A 988 14.46 49.15 22.94
CA LYS A 988 15.72 49.29 22.20
C LYS A 988 15.97 48.19 21.15
N GLU A 989 15.42 47.00 21.34
CA GLU A 989 15.63 45.85 20.45
C GLU A 989 14.55 45.79 19.36
N ILE A 990 13.31 46.13 19.71
CA ILE A 990 12.17 46.20 18.78
C ILE A 990 12.27 47.44 17.87
N GLY A 991 12.84 48.53 18.39
CA GLY A 991 12.89 49.83 17.71
C GLY A 991 11.62 50.66 17.93
N LEU A 992 11.83 51.96 18.18
CA LEU A 992 10.81 52.90 18.67
C LEU A 992 9.50 52.93 17.85
N LYS A 993 9.58 52.83 16.51
CA LYS A 993 8.39 52.86 15.64
C LYS A 993 7.56 51.58 15.78
N SER A 994 8.19 50.42 15.64
CA SER A 994 7.54 49.10 15.71
C SER A 994 7.00 48.82 17.12
N ALA A 995 7.68 49.29 18.17
CA ALA A 995 7.18 49.24 19.55
C ALA A 995 5.91 50.10 19.74
N ILE A 996 5.84 51.31 19.16
CA ILE A 996 4.61 52.13 19.17
C ILE A 996 3.45 51.42 18.46
N GLU A 997 3.71 50.76 17.33
CA GLU A 997 2.67 50.00 16.61
C GLU A 997 2.20 48.78 17.42
N ALA A 998 3.11 48.07 18.07
CA ALA A 998 2.82 46.92 18.93
C ALA A 998 1.93 47.29 20.14
N ILE A 999 2.29 48.36 20.85
CA ILE A 999 1.48 48.91 21.95
C ILE A 999 0.11 49.36 21.41
N GLY A 1000 0.05 49.93 20.20
CA GLY A 1000 -1.19 50.24 19.50
C GLY A 1000 -2.07 49.00 19.24
N VAL A 1001 -1.47 47.87 18.81
CA VAL A 1001 -2.17 46.59 18.66
C VAL A 1001 -2.70 46.09 19.99
N CYS A 1002 -1.94 46.18 21.10
CA CYS A 1002 -2.44 45.84 22.43
C CYS A 1002 -3.65 46.68 22.85
N PHE A 1003 -3.61 48.00 22.65
CA PHE A 1003 -4.78 48.87 22.90
C PHE A 1003 -5.98 48.58 21.99
N SER A 1004 -5.80 47.87 20.86
CA SER A 1004 -6.89 47.45 19.98
C SER A 1004 -7.57 46.11 20.40
N MET A 1005 -7.12 45.50 21.50
CA MET A 1005 -7.69 44.31 22.15
C MET A 1005 -8.26 44.69 23.53
N THR A 1006 -9.31 45.53 23.52
CA THR A 1006 -9.92 46.14 24.71
C THR A 1006 -10.68 45.16 25.62
N ASP A 1007 -10.93 43.96 25.12
CA ASP A 1007 -11.45 42.79 25.84
C ASP A 1007 -10.40 42.16 26.76
N VAL A 1008 -9.13 42.14 26.33
CA VAL A 1008 -7.95 41.66 27.07
C VAL A 1008 -7.33 42.78 27.90
N PHE A 1009 -7.00 43.91 27.29
CA PHE A 1009 -6.26 45.03 27.91
C PHE A 1009 -7.16 46.03 28.63
N ARG A 1010 -7.89 45.53 29.64
CA ARG A 1010 -8.81 46.32 30.47
C ARG A 1010 -8.08 47.31 31.38
N SER A 1011 -8.81 48.31 31.88
CA SER A 1011 -8.26 49.35 32.77
C SER A 1011 -7.52 48.82 34.00
N GLU A 1012 -8.01 47.73 34.60
CA GLU A 1012 -7.37 47.08 35.76
C GLU A 1012 -5.96 46.55 35.42
N ILE A 1013 -5.84 45.87 34.28
CA ILE A 1013 -4.58 45.33 33.76
C ILE A 1013 -3.62 46.47 33.41
N LEU A 1014 -4.11 47.51 32.73
CA LEU A 1014 -3.30 48.69 32.38
C LEU A 1014 -2.80 49.43 33.63
N ALA A 1015 -3.59 49.48 34.71
CA ALA A 1015 -3.15 50.04 35.99
C ALA A 1015 -2.01 49.22 36.63
N VAL A 1016 -2.06 47.88 36.55
CA VAL A 1016 -0.98 46.99 37.02
C VAL A 1016 0.31 47.19 36.22
N VAL A 1017 0.23 47.24 34.88
CA VAL A 1017 1.38 47.54 34.01
C VAL A 1017 1.99 48.90 34.36
N MET A 1018 1.14 49.93 34.46
CA MET A 1018 1.57 51.29 34.76
C MET A 1018 2.17 51.42 36.18
N GLN A 1019 1.76 50.56 37.11
CA GLN A 1019 2.37 50.45 38.43
C GLN A 1019 3.76 49.79 38.34
N GLN A 1020 3.87 48.66 37.64
CA GLN A 1020 5.12 47.88 37.49
C GLN A 1020 6.23 48.71 36.84
N ILE A 1021 5.96 49.33 35.67
CA ILE A 1021 6.96 50.15 34.95
C ILE A 1021 7.38 51.38 35.78
N VAL A 1022 6.51 51.90 36.67
CA VAL A 1022 6.88 53.01 37.57
C VAL A 1022 7.79 52.58 38.71
N ASP A 1023 7.81 51.31 39.10
CA ASP A 1023 8.70 50.80 40.14
C ASP A 1023 10.13 50.52 39.62
N GLU A 1024 10.31 50.22 38.33
CA GLU A 1024 11.61 49.99 37.66
C GLU A 1024 12.65 51.13 37.83
N PRO A 1025 13.96 50.83 37.87
CA PRO A 1025 15.00 51.83 38.11
C PRO A 1025 15.25 52.79 36.93
N VAL A 1026 14.92 52.39 35.70
CA VAL A 1026 15.08 53.19 34.48
C VAL A 1026 13.75 53.19 33.74
N LEU A 1027 13.16 54.36 33.52
CA LEU A 1027 11.85 54.48 32.87
C LEU A 1027 11.98 54.44 31.33
N PRO A 1028 11.28 53.52 30.62
CA PRO A 1028 11.22 53.49 29.16
C PRO A 1028 10.63 54.80 28.57
N VAL A 1029 11.11 55.23 27.40
CA VAL A 1029 10.72 56.53 26.83
C VAL A 1029 9.26 56.51 26.36
N LEU A 1030 8.78 55.35 25.91
CA LEU A 1030 7.38 55.14 25.54
C LEU A 1030 6.41 55.17 26.72
N PHE A 1031 6.88 55.00 27.97
CA PHE A 1031 6.01 54.84 29.14
C PHE A 1031 4.93 55.94 29.26
N LEU A 1032 5.33 57.22 29.19
CA LEU A 1032 4.37 58.34 29.33
C LEU A 1032 3.44 58.51 28.12
N ARG A 1033 3.82 58.02 26.93
CA ARG A 1033 2.90 57.90 25.79
C ARG A 1033 1.81 56.87 26.08
N THR A 1034 2.18 55.72 26.61
CA THR A 1034 1.26 54.64 27.02
C THR A 1034 0.34 55.09 28.15
N VAL A 1035 0.82 55.86 29.13
CA VAL A 1035 -0.02 56.48 30.18
C VAL A 1035 -1.04 57.44 29.59
N ILE A 1036 -0.64 58.34 28.69
CA ILE A 1036 -1.56 59.27 28.02
C ILE A 1036 -2.63 58.48 27.24
N GLN A 1037 -2.22 57.48 26.45
CA GLN A 1037 -3.12 56.65 25.65
C GLN A 1037 -4.11 55.88 26.54
N ALA A 1038 -3.65 55.22 27.59
CA ALA A 1038 -4.48 54.49 28.54
C ALA A 1038 -5.55 55.37 29.21
N VAL A 1039 -5.21 56.62 29.57
CA VAL A 1039 -6.16 57.54 30.22
C VAL A 1039 -7.10 58.23 29.21
N THR A 1040 -6.71 58.36 27.93
CA THR A 1040 -7.65 58.78 26.88
C THR A 1040 -8.67 57.68 26.56
N THR A 1041 -8.28 56.40 26.59
CA THR A 1041 -9.18 55.26 26.36
C THR A 1041 -10.05 54.96 27.59
N TYR A 1042 -9.47 54.92 28.79
CA TYR A 1042 -10.15 54.56 30.04
C TYR A 1042 -10.13 55.71 31.04
N ARG A 1043 -11.19 56.55 31.01
CA ARG A 1043 -11.36 57.70 31.92
C ARG A 1043 -11.36 57.35 33.41
N THR A 1044 -11.65 56.09 33.76
CA THR A 1044 -11.55 55.58 35.15
C THR A 1044 -10.14 55.67 35.73
N LEU A 1045 -9.09 55.62 34.89
CA LEU A 1045 -7.69 55.67 35.32
C LEU A 1045 -7.20 57.08 35.73
N VAL A 1046 -7.96 58.15 35.43
CA VAL A 1046 -7.59 59.54 35.76
C VAL A 1046 -7.22 59.71 37.24
N GLY A 1047 -8.02 59.13 38.14
CA GLY A 1047 -7.81 59.23 39.59
C GLY A 1047 -6.60 58.45 40.12
N PHE A 1048 -6.33 57.27 39.55
CA PHE A 1048 -5.13 56.48 39.88
C PHE A 1048 -3.86 57.21 39.41
N VAL A 1049 -3.88 57.71 38.18
CA VAL A 1049 -2.73 58.43 37.59
C VAL A 1049 -2.43 59.71 38.35
N SER A 1050 -3.45 60.52 38.68
CA SER A 1050 -3.24 61.78 39.38
C SER A 1050 -2.76 61.62 40.83
N THR A 1051 -3.22 60.61 41.56
CA THR A 1051 -2.91 60.43 42.98
C THR A 1051 -1.67 59.59 43.24
N THR A 1052 -1.46 58.53 42.45
CA THR A 1052 -0.46 57.50 42.72
C THR A 1052 0.71 57.61 41.75
N LEU A 1053 0.41 57.70 40.45
CA LEU A 1053 1.43 57.67 39.40
C LEU A 1053 2.26 58.96 39.34
N LEU A 1054 1.61 60.13 39.19
CA LEU A 1054 2.33 61.41 39.11
C LEU A 1054 3.18 61.68 40.37
N SER A 1055 2.64 61.40 41.57
CA SER A 1055 3.38 61.54 42.82
C SER A 1055 4.64 60.68 42.89
N ARG A 1056 4.60 59.42 42.41
CA ARG A 1056 5.77 58.53 42.39
C ARG A 1056 6.80 58.96 41.34
N LEU A 1057 6.35 59.45 40.17
CA LEU A 1057 7.24 60.04 39.16
C LEU A 1057 7.97 61.28 39.69
N ILE A 1058 7.30 62.14 40.47
CA ILE A 1058 7.92 63.31 41.12
C ILE A 1058 9.03 62.87 42.10
N THR A 1059 8.83 61.83 42.89
CA THR A 1059 9.89 61.31 43.78
C THR A 1059 11.10 60.73 43.04
N LYS A 1060 10.92 60.24 41.80
CA LYS A 1060 12.00 59.76 40.92
C LYS A 1060 12.69 60.85 40.09
N LYS A 1061 12.41 62.15 40.33
CA LYS A 1061 13.07 63.30 39.66
C LYS A 1061 13.05 63.26 38.11
N ILE A 1062 11.93 62.83 37.53
CA ILE A 1062 11.76 62.67 36.06
C ILE A 1062 12.21 63.84 35.17
N TRP A 1063 12.26 65.07 35.69
CA TRP A 1063 12.73 66.25 34.97
C TRP A 1063 14.20 66.16 34.51
N GLN A 1064 14.98 65.22 35.06
CA GLN A 1064 16.34 64.93 34.58
C GLN A 1064 16.36 64.30 33.16
N ASN A 1065 15.24 63.77 32.66
CA ASN A 1065 15.12 63.15 31.34
C ASN A 1065 14.16 63.95 30.44
N PRO A 1066 14.66 64.76 29.46
CA PRO A 1066 13.83 65.71 28.71
C PRO A 1066 12.60 65.11 28.02
N HIS A 1067 12.71 63.94 27.39
CA HIS A 1067 11.59 63.28 26.71
C HIS A 1067 10.48 62.82 27.69
N LEU A 1068 10.87 62.33 28.87
CA LEU A 1068 9.92 61.98 29.93
C LEU A 1068 9.31 63.22 30.57
N TRP A 1069 10.07 64.30 30.70
CA TRP A 1069 9.56 65.57 31.23
C TRP A 1069 8.48 66.19 30.31
N GLU A 1070 8.69 66.19 28.99
CA GLU A 1070 7.63 66.55 28.04
C GLU A 1070 6.41 65.62 28.14
N GLY A 1071 6.63 64.30 28.23
CA GLY A 1071 5.55 63.33 28.42
C GLY A 1071 4.72 63.60 29.68
N PHE A 1072 5.37 64.00 30.78
CA PHE A 1072 4.73 64.33 32.04
C PHE A 1072 3.91 65.63 31.95
N ILE A 1073 4.45 66.69 31.34
CA ILE A 1073 3.72 67.96 31.13
C ILE A 1073 2.47 67.70 30.27
N ARG A 1074 2.60 66.92 29.18
CA ARG A 1074 1.47 66.54 28.32
C ARG A 1074 0.45 65.68 29.06
N CYS A 1075 0.88 64.71 29.88
CA CYS A 1075 -0.01 63.89 30.71
C CYS A 1075 -0.77 64.74 31.74
N ALA A 1076 -0.06 65.60 32.48
CA ALA A 1076 -0.64 66.48 33.49
C ALA A 1076 -1.69 67.46 32.89
N LYS A 1077 -1.52 67.85 31.62
CA LYS A 1077 -2.54 68.60 30.86
C LYS A 1077 -3.76 67.75 30.51
N VAL A 1078 -3.57 66.54 29.99
CA VAL A 1078 -4.65 65.63 29.57
C VAL A 1078 -5.54 65.20 30.75
N ILE A 1079 -4.99 65.17 31.97
CA ILE A 1079 -5.73 64.84 33.20
C ILE A 1079 -5.99 66.05 34.12
N ALA A 1080 -5.90 67.29 33.63
CA ALA A 1080 -6.41 68.45 34.34
C ALA A 1080 -7.96 68.37 34.44
N PRO A 1081 -8.59 68.76 35.57
CA PRO A 1081 -8.01 69.37 36.76
C PRO A 1081 -7.47 68.39 37.82
N ALA A 1082 -7.59 67.07 37.62
CA ALA A 1082 -7.20 66.08 38.64
C ALA A 1082 -5.69 66.09 38.95
N SER A 1083 -4.84 66.43 37.97
CA SER A 1083 -3.38 66.55 38.12
C SER A 1083 -2.92 67.61 39.12
N PHE A 1084 -3.72 68.66 39.38
CA PHE A 1084 -3.30 69.80 40.21
C PHE A 1084 -2.90 69.40 41.64
N GLY A 1085 -3.46 68.31 42.17
CA GLY A 1085 -3.10 67.76 43.49
C GLY A 1085 -1.70 67.13 43.57
N ALA A 1086 -1.12 66.70 42.44
CA ALA A 1086 0.25 66.17 42.36
C ALA A 1086 1.25 67.23 41.90
N LEU A 1087 0.88 68.14 41.00
CA LEU A 1087 1.78 69.21 40.54
C LEU A 1087 2.29 70.11 41.69
N LEU A 1088 1.50 70.29 42.75
CA LEU A 1088 1.90 71.00 43.98
C LEU A 1088 2.92 70.24 44.86
N GLN A 1089 3.40 69.07 44.42
CA GLN A 1089 4.48 68.31 45.06
C GLN A 1089 5.83 68.53 44.34
N LEU A 1090 5.85 69.23 43.20
CA LEU A 1090 7.08 69.56 42.47
C LEU A 1090 7.96 70.59 43.22
N PRO A 1091 9.29 70.56 43.03
CA PRO A 1091 10.18 71.67 43.39
C PRO A 1091 9.75 72.98 42.68
N LYS A 1092 9.96 74.12 43.34
CA LYS A 1092 9.52 75.44 42.85
C LYS A 1092 9.98 75.76 41.41
N GLU A 1093 11.25 75.47 41.11
CA GLU A 1093 11.88 75.70 39.80
C GLU A 1093 11.18 74.90 38.69
N GLN A 1094 10.87 73.64 38.98
CA GLN A 1094 10.24 72.70 38.04
C GLN A 1094 8.75 72.98 37.85
N LEU A 1095 8.08 73.52 38.88
CA LEU A 1095 6.73 74.05 38.73
C LEU A 1095 6.69 75.31 37.84
N ARG A 1096 7.71 76.18 37.94
CA ARG A 1096 7.86 77.37 37.07
C ARG A 1096 8.02 76.97 35.61
N GLU A 1097 8.99 76.09 35.33
CA GLU A 1097 9.27 75.58 33.98
C GLU A 1097 8.04 74.92 33.32
N LEU A 1098 7.22 74.21 34.10
CA LEU A 1098 5.96 73.60 33.65
C LEU A 1098 4.89 74.64 33.31
N VAL A 1099 4.79 75.74 34.07
CA VAL A 1099 3.87 76.86 33.79
C VAL A 1099 4.32 77.61 32.53
N ASP A 1100 5.61 77.88 32.40
CA ASP A 1100 6.20 78.56 31.24
C ASP A 1100 6.00 77.73 29.96
N LYS A 1101 6.20 76.41 30.02
CA LYS A 1101 5.99 75.48 28.89
C LYS A 1101 4.51 75.21 28.57
N GLN A 1102 3.58 75.39 29.51
CA GLN A 1102 2.16 75.14 29.28
C GLN A 1102 1.23 76.15 30.00
N PRO A 1103 1.15 77.41 29.52
CA PRO A 1103 0.41 78.49 30.18
C PRO A 1103 -1.08 78.20 30.43
N SER A 1104 -1.69 77.33 29.63
CA SER A 1104 -3.10 76.90 29.80
C SER A 1104 -3.41 76.18 31.12
N LEU A 1105 -2.40 75.82 31.93
CA LEU A 1105 -2.59 75.24 33.27
C LEU A 1105 -2.48 76.29 34.39
N LYS A 1106 -1.95 77.48 34.12
CA LYS A 1106 -1.70 78.57 35.08
C LYS A 1106 -2.97 78.97 35.84
N SER A 1107 -4.06 79.22 35.12
CA SER A 1107 -5.35 79.65 35.68
C SER A 1107 -6.00 78.56 36.55
N GLY A 1108 -6.08 77.33 36.05
CA GLY A 1108 -6.66 76.20 36.79
C GLY A 1108 -5.86 75.81 38.04
N LEU A 1109 -4.52 75.87 37.99
CA LEU A 1109 -3.67 75.70 39.16
C LEU A 1109 -3.91 76.80 40.21
N ARG A 1110 -4.00 78.07 39.78
CA ARG A 1110 -4.29 79.21 40.67
C ARG A 1110 -5.64 79.05 41.37
N GLU A 1111 -6.71 78.69 40.64
CA GLU A 1111 -8.03 78.43 41.24
C GLU A 1111 -8.01 77.23 42.19
N TYR A 1112 -7.32 76.14 41.83
CA TYR A 1112 -7.22 74.96 42.69
C TYR A 1112 -6.46 75.24 44.00
N VAL A 1113 -5.41 76.06 43.95
CA VAL A 1113 -4.64 76.48 45.14
C VAL A 1113 -5.46 77.38 46.06
N THR A 1114 -6.23 78.35 45.53
CA THR A 1114 -7.09 79.21 46.37
C THR A 1114 -8.27 78.44 46.97
N LYS A 1115 -8.82 77.44 46.24
CA LYS A 1115 -9.98 76.64 46.66
C LYS A 1115 -9.65 75.54 47.68
N ARG A 1116 -8.39 75.08 47.76
CA ARG A 1116 -7.91 74.04 48.71
C ARG A 1116 -7.29 74.62 49.99
N ALA A 1117 -7.78 75.78 50.45
CA ALA A 1117 -7.16 76.58 51.50
C ALA A 1117 -7.18 75.91 52.90
N GLY A 1118 -6.02 75.40 53.35
CA GLY A 1118 -5.82 74.91 54.72
C GLY A 1118 -4.49 75.29 55.38
N ASN A 1119 -3.50 75.81 54.63
CA ASN A 1119 -2.15 76.07 55.17
C ASN A 1119 -1.51 77.31 54.51
N LYS A 1120 -1.74 78.49 55.10
CA LYS A 1120 -1.45 79.81 54.48
C LYS A 1120 0.01 80.00 54.06
N ALA A 1121 0.98 79.53 54.85
CA ALA A 1121 2.40 79.70 54.57
C ALA A 1121 2.87 78.95 53.29
N ARG A 1122 2.28 77.79 52.97
CA ARG A 1122 2.58 77.07 51.72
C ARG A 1122 1.96 77.77 50.51
N VAL A 1123 0.75 78.31 50.65
CA VAL A 1123 -0.02 78.94 49.56
C VAL A 1123 0.69 80.18 49.00
N ALA A 1124 1.19 81.07 49.87
CA ALA A 1124 1.93 82.26 49.45
C ALA A 1124 3.16 81.92 48.57
N GLY A 1125 3.94 80.92 49.00
CA GLY A 1125 5.14 80.47 48.29
C GLY A 1125 4.90 79.73 46.97
N PHE A 1126 3.64 79.47 46.59
CA PHE A 1126 3.24 79.00 45.26
C PHE A 1126 2.62 80.10 44.40
N LEU A 1127 1.84 81.02 44.97
CA LEU A 1127 1.24 82.16 44.24
C LEU A 1127 2.31 83.06 43.59
N ASP A 1128 3.42 83.27 44.29
CA ASP A 1128 4.66 83.93 43.83
C ASP A 1128 5.25 83.33 42.52
N ILE A 1129 5.01 82.03 42.27
CA ILE A 1129 5.47 81.34 41.04
C ILE A 1129 4.48 81.55 39.88
N PHE A 1130 3.20 81.76 40.17
CA PHE A 1130 2.16 81.95 39.15
C PHE A 1130 2.03 83.40 38.68
N GLY A 1131 2.64 84.37 39.38
CA GLY A 1131 2.70 85.78 38.98
C GLY A 1131 1.38 86.55 39.16
N GLU A 1132 1.50 87.86 39.30
CA GLU A 1132 0.36 88.78 39.20
C GLU A 1132 0.20 89.16 37.72
N ASP A 1133 -1.00 88.91 37.17
CA ASP A 1133 -1.35 89.31 35.80
C ASP A 1133 -1.91 90.74 35.85
N ASP A 1134 -1.01 91.70 36.15
CA ASP A 1134 -1.31 93.12 36.18
C ASP A 1134 -0.77 93.75 34.89
N ASP A 1135 -1.56 93.65 33.82
CA ASP A 1135 -1.80 94.84 33.00
C ASP A 1135 -3.19 94.75 32.34
N ALA A 1136 -3.83 95.91 32.22
CA ALA A 1136 -5.14 96.07 31.61
C ALA A 1136 -5.03 96.92 30.34
N SER A 1137 -6.16 97.12 29.66
CA SER A 1137 -6.27 98.08 28.53
C SER A 1137 -5.59 97.60 27.23
N LEU A 1138 -6.02 97.98 26.02
CA LEU A 1138 -7.08 98.91 25.61
C LEU A 1138 -7.55 98.60 24.16
N VAL A 1139 -8.54 99.37 23.70
CA VAL A 1139 -9.07 99.49 22.32
C VAL A 1139 -10.09 98.44 21.84
N SER A 1140 -11.21 98.96 21.32
CA SER A 1140 -12.39 98.25 20.84
C SER A 1140 -12.46 98.29 19.27
N PRO A 1141 -13.60 98.11 18.57
CA PRO A 1141 -13.60 97.39 17.28
C PRO A 1141 -13.48 98.26 16.01
N ALA A 1142 -13.14 97.59 14.91
CA ALA A 1142 -13.45 98.00 13.53
C ALA A 1142 -14.00 96.79 12.75
N THR A 1143 -14.84 97.04 11.74
CA THR A 1143 -15.52 95.99 10.93
C THR A 1143 -15.20 96.19 9.43
N PRO A 1144 -15.91 95.66 8.40
CA PRO A 1144 -15.22 94.86 7.36
C PRO A 1144 -15.30 95.44 5.93
N ASP A 1145 -14.53 94.86 4.99
CA ASP A 1145 -14.74 94.88 3.53
C ASP A 1145 -13.81 93.81 2.87
N VAL A 1146 -14.27 92.88 1.99
CA VAL A 1146 -14.57 92.98 0.53
C VAL A 1146 -13.30 92.86 -0.36
N VAL A 1147 -13.15 91.96 -1.37
CA VAL A 1147 -14.00 90.84 -1.88
C VAL A 1147 -13.24 89.90 -2.89
N MET A 1148 -13.89 88.83 -3.39
CA MET A 1148 -13.61 87.99 -4.61
C MET A 1148 -12.48 86.91 -4.66
N ALA A 1149 -12.90 85.65 -4.45
CA ALA A 1149 -12.95 84.51 -5.41
C ALA A 1149 -11.83 84.16 -6.44
N SER A 1150 -11.46 82.85 -6.44
CA SER A 1150 -11.16 81.93 -7.59
C SER A 1150 -10.04 82.25 -8.60
N ALA A 1151 -9.30 81.31 -9.23
CA ALA A 1151 -9.01 79.86 -9.10
C ALA A 1151 -7.90 79.54 -10.17
N PRO A 1152 -7.77 78.33 -10.79
CA PRO A 1152 -7.67 76.95 -10.29
C PRO A 1152 -6.31 76.28 -10.64
N ALA A 1153 -6.01 75.13 -10.03
CA ALA A 1153 -5.34 73.96 -10.64
C ALA A 1153 -5.30 72.80 -9.63
#